data_AF-A0A182W135-F1
#
_entry.id   AF-A0A182W135-F1
#
_cell.length_a   1.000
_cell.length_b   1.000
_cell.length_c   1.000
_cell.angle_alpha   90.00
_cell.angle_beta   90.00
_cell.angle_gamma   90.00
#
_symmetry.space_group_name_H-M   'P 1'
#
loop_
_entity.id
_entity.type
_entity.pdbx_description
1 polymer ?
#
loop_
_entity_poly.entity_id
_entity_poly.type
_entity_poly.pdbx_seq_one_letter_code
_entity_poly.pdbx_strand_id
1 'polypeptide(L)'
;MSSGTGGGASSSSAGGGGAGIGGAGSSSSGSSSGKKRLATLNGIPTSVDDKTNDFLCPICFDIINEAYITRCGHTFCHQCIARSIDVAKKCPKCNYPLASHEHIVPNFLLNELITKHRLKGGGVSGGLLHRHNKSLPGEHSPQLHAGGGACGGGDATAGGEGDTLKHFLATESKKLSLSDVNVMLEILTQRKTLLEAESCAAQNRLLHEFLKHLLKQKEQQQLQIANEIALIRNDLLDVEKVLKDVQSSCPTVAEVEQSVRDEKDENVVAIKREIIQIIDTIDNITVPSNRSLIDDTCSTVSESYEGFNLHGTRRGQGGSVLGGSLSSTPSSFLARKQRMYQHFDDFVQCYFAARSEDLYFGKDRSCSSDSLGVGERSTSSGASIGTGGGGGGGSLNSDRLMGGVQPAPTSNTSSQSNLDNTRSSGRSSLDTFRESLIKFSKYSALRPLATLNYSNDSNYVSTIVSSIEFDKDSEYFAIAGVTKRIKIFDYYTAIRDAAVDINYPINEMTCNSKISCVIWNSYFKQVLASSDYEGIVTIWDVLTRTRTKTFEEHDKRCWCVDFNEVDTRLLASGSDDARVKLWSLNVDHSVATIEARANVCCVKFNPKSSCHLAFGTADHCVNYYDLRNLKQPLCLFKGHRKAVSYVKFLNTDEIVSASTDGQLKLWNINSPPFCLRSFTGHINEKNFAGLATNNDYLACGSEDNSLCVYYKGLSKQLFNLKFSSGGSGSGSGGGSGSAAGTGSSSGIGNSSSRTSGLQSTDMERSNSEGNEFVSAVCWRKQSNIIIAGNSEGVIKILEIVCGPVKAGQTRIFWDLGKFPAVAVAGLGDASKWDELDEIDGAKENVRIAAAAGVRALSANKMTEIVVEDMEHAQQAAEGATLANYKFQAFKSKDKQTPLPAVAFAEDASGKADWDRGVIIAEAQNFARVLMETPANHMTPSIFVDTVKQRLSAANVEVLVHDEAWAREKKMGSFLSVTNGSDEPARFLELTYRGSQDAKCVALVGKGITFDSGGISLKPSANMDQMRADMGGAANVVSTILALAQLKAPVHVKGFVPLCENMPSGRATKPGDVVYAMNGKSICVDNTDAEGRLILADALCYASTFNPKFILDIATLTGAIKVALGDCVSGVFSSNNKLWDAIHEAGSQTGDRVWRMPLFKHYSEQMCDHNGYDLNNLGKGKGAGSCTAAAFLREFVPKDTPWLHVDIAGVMGDCSDQSYTGSKGMTGRPMRTLVEFVTKAGSA
;
A
#
# COMPACT_ATOMS: atom_id res chain seq x y z
N MET A 1 4.60 1.30 -67.66
CA MET A 1 5.58 1.49 -68.77
C MET A 1 6.58 2.56 -68.34
N SER A 2 7.81 2.54 -68.90
CA SER A 2 8.81 3.65 -69.00
C SER A 2 8.64 4.91 -68.13
N SER A 3 9.64 5.49 -67.47
CA SER A 3 11.12 5.31 -67.35
C SER A 3 11.61 6.42 -66.37
N GLY A 4 12.77 6.47 -65.73
CA GLY A 4 14.08 5.80 -65.86
C GLY A 4 15.19 6.84 -65.59
N THR A 5 16.40 6.43 -65.17
CA THR A 5 17.60 7.29 -64.88
C THR A 5 17.50 8.25 -63.67
N GLY A 6 18.59 8.61 -62.96
CA GLY A 6 19.94 8.03 -62.93
C GLY A 6 21.04 8.94 -62.33
N GLY A 7 21.94 8.39 -61.49
CA GLY A 7 23.19 9.02 -61.00
C GLY A 7 23.06 10.08 -59.87
N GLY A 8 24.09 10.40 -59.08
CA GLY A 8 25.41 9.76 -58.91
C GLY A 8 26.49 10.70 -58.29
N ALA A 9 27.44 10.14 -57.50
CA ALA A 9 28.66 10.78 -56.93
C ALA A 9 28.43 11.95 -55.91
N SER A 10 29.18 12.20 -54.81
CA SER A 10 30.59 12.01 -54.38
C SER A 10 31.58 12.98 -55.06
N SER A 11 32.53 13.69 -54.41
CA SER A 11 33.10 13.60 -53.05
C SER A 11 33.97 14.85 -52.70
N SER A 12 34.67 14.84 -51.54
CA SER A 12 35.75 15.78 -51.11
C SER A 12 35.30 17.21 -50.67
N SER A 13 36.05 17.96 -49.84
CA SER A 13 37.34 17.74 -49.14
C SER A 13 37.37 18.41 -47.74
N ALA A 14 38.43 18.17 -46.95
CA ALA A 14 38.80 19.01 -45.80
C ALA A 14 39.44 20.36 -46.27
N GLY A 15 39.63 21.41 -45.46
CA GLY A 15 39.19 21.66 -44.07
C GLY A 15 40.07 22.70 -43.34
N GLY A 16 39.62 23.20 -42.18
CA GLY A 16 40.48 23.87 -41.17
C GLY A 16 40.40 25.41 -41.01
N GLY A 17 40.32 25.86 -39.75
CA GLY A 17 40.83 27.16 -39.26
C GLY A 17 39.89 28.37 -39.23
N GLY A 18 39.99 29.18 -38.16
CA GLY A 18 39.55 30.60 -38.19
C GLY A 18 38.65 31.07 -37.03
N ALA A 19 39.24 31.82 -36.09
CA ALA A 19 38.62 32.37 -34.89
C ALA A 19 37.50 33.43 -35.09
N GLY A 20 36.65 33.59 -34.06
CA GLY A 20 36.65 34.85 -33.30
C GLY A 20 35.41 35.76 -33.31
N ILE A 21 34.94 36.08 -32.10
CA ILE A 21 34.38 37.39 -31.65
C ILE A 21 33.05 37.87 -32.27
N GLY A 22 32.15 38.39 -31.42
CA GLY A 22 31.03 39.25 -31.82
C GLY A 22 29.69 38.84 -31.20
N GLY A 23 28.83 39.82 -30.90
CA GLY A 23 27.50 39.58 -30.34
C GLY A 23 26.54 40.75 -30.55
N ALA A 24 25.32 40.61 -30.01
CA ALA A 24 24.18 41.53 -30.08
C ALA A 24 23.51 41.71 -31.48
N GLY A 25 22.24 42.17 -31.48
CA GLY A 25 21.65 42.87 -32.64
C GLY A 25 20.47 42.22 -33.40
N SER A 26 19.30 42.18 -32.78
CA SER A 26 17.99 42.58 -33.37
C SER A 26 17.66 42.36 -34.89
N SER A 27 16.74 41.41 -35.14
CA SER A 27 15.48 41.56 -35.91
C SER A 27 15.41 41.82 -37.44
N SER A 28 14.44 41.12 -38.07
CA SER A 28 13.71 41.42 -39.34
C SER A 28 14.46 41.27 -40.69
N SER A 29 13.84 40.87 -41.81
CA SER A 29 12.53 40.18 -42.03
C SER A 29 12.36 39.65 -43.48
N GLY A 30 11.70 38.50 -43.63
CA GLY A 30 11.07 38.03 -44.89
C GLY A 30 11.89 37.07 -45.77
N SER A 31 11.27 36.22 -46.62
CA SER A 31 9.84 35.86 -46.68
C SER A 31 9.54 34.58 -47.51
N SER A 32 8.52 33.84 -47.05
CA SER A 32 7.60 32.97 -47.83
C SER A 32 7.98 31.52 -48.24
N SER A 33 6.91 30.74 -48.51
CA SER A 33 6.82 29.33 -48.94
C SER A 33 7.17 28.23 -47.91
N GLY A 34 6.40 27.12 -47.88
CA GLY A 34 6.77 25.90 -47.12
C GLY A 34 5.77 25.27 -46.12
N LYS A 35 4.56 25.79 -45.90
CA LYS A 35 3.58 25.13 -45.00
C LYS A 35 2.89 23.92 -45.65
N LYS A 36 3.09 22.71 -45.11
CA LYS A 36 2.08 21.61 -45.16
C LYS A 36 2.25 20.59 -44.02
N ARG A 37 1.20 20.41 -43.22
CA ARG A 37 1.02 19.27 -42.30
C ARG A 37 -0.35 18.64 -42.60
N LEU A 38 -0.34 17.64 -43.47
CA LEU A 38 -1.46 16.81 -43.95
C LEU A 38 -0.77 15.51 -44.43
N ALA A 39 -1.08 14.28 -44.00
CA ALA A 39 -2.37 13.61 -43.76
C ALA A 39 -3.17 13.34 -45.05
N THR A 40 -2.94 12.16 -45.65
CA THR A 40 -3.86 11.29 -46.43
C THR A 40 -3.03 10.09 -46.95
N LEU A 41 -3.56 8.86 -47.13
CA LEU A 41 -4.82 8.24 -46.70
C LEU A 41 -4.65 6.69 -46.66
N ASN A 42 -5.65 6.02 -46.08
CA ASN A 42 -5.80 4.56 -45.94
C ASN A 42 -5.64 3.76 -47.26
N GLY A 43 -5.30 2.46 -47.18
CA GLY A 43 -5.85 1.50 -48.15
C GLY A 43 -5.20 0.12 -48.31
N ILE A 44 -5.85 -0.91 -47.72
CA ILE A 44 -5.88 -2.32 -48.17
C ILE A 44 -4.51 -3.08 -48.23
N PRO A 45 -4.41 -4.42 -48.46
CA PRO A 45 -3.66 -5.26 -47.51
C PRO A 45 -2.46 -6.03 -48.10
N THR A 46 -1.31 -5.95 -47.43
CA THR A 46 -0.07 -6.70 -47.73
C THR A 46 0.55 -7.14 -46.39
N SER A 47 0.33 -8.36 -45.94
CA SER A 47 1.07 -9.62 -46.24
C SER A 47 1.66 -10.13 -44.89
N VAL A 48 2.31 -11.29 -44.85
CA VAL A 48 2.49 -12.07 -43.60
C VAL A 48 3.83 -11.77 -42.89
N ASP A 49 4.63 -10.87 -43.45
CA ASP A 49 6.10 -10.94 -43.39
C ASP A 49 6.75 -10.10 -42.27
N ASP A 50 6.06 -9.08 -41.76
CA ASP A 50 6.63 -8.07 -40.85
C ASP A 50 6.98 -8.59 -39.43
N LYS A 51 6.50 -9.80 -39.07
CA LYS A 51 6.80 -10.45 -37.77
C LYS A 51 8.22 -11.02 -37.66
N THR A 52 9.05 -10.86 -38.69
CA THR A 52 10.41 -11.41 -38.76
C THR A 52 11.46 -10.50 -38.10
N ASN A 53 11.19 -9.19 -38.01
CA ASN A 53 12.15 -8.20 -37.52
C ASN A 53 12.51 -8.35 -36.02
N ASP A 54 11.57 -8.82 -35.19
CA ASP A 54 11.77 -8.95 -33.73
C ASP A 54 12.82 -10.00 -33.33
N PHE A 55 13.22 -10.87 -34.26
CA PHE A 55 14.23 -11.92 -34.04
C PHE A 55 15.61 -11.58 -34.60
N LEU A 56 15.81 -10.40 -35.21
CA LEU A 56 17.07 -10.01 -35.85
C LEU A 56 18.07 -9.41 -34.86
N CYS A 57 19.34 -9.76 -34.99
CA CYS A 57 20.42 -9.22 -34.15
C CYS A 57 20.84 -7.84 -34.67
N PRO A 58 20.77 -6.74 -33.87
CA PRO A 58 21.15 -5.38 -34.31
C PRO A 58 22.64 -5.12 -34.59
N ILE A 59 23.43 -6.17 -34.92
CA ILE A 59 24.87 -6.11 -35.20
C ILE A 59 25.20 -6.83 -36.53
N CYS A 60 24.69 -8.05 -36.74
CA CYS A 60 24.84 -8.78 -38.01
C CYS A 60 23.58 -8.72 -38.90
N PHE A 61 22.44 -8.26 -38.37
CA PHE A 61 21.13 -8.18 -39.01
C PHE A 61 20.49 -9.53 -39.39
N ASP A 62 21.16 -10.66 -39.13
CA ASP A 62 20.57 -12.01 -39.20
C ASP A 62 19.69 -12.35 -37.99
N ILE A 63 18.88 -13.42 -38.13
CA ILE A 63 18.13 -14.04 -37.02
C ILE A 63 19.10 -14.50 -35.92
N ILE A 64 18.89 -13.98 -34.70
CA ILE A 64 19.73 -14.22 -33.52
C ILE A 64 20.04 -15.71 -33.34
N ASN A 65 21.31 -16.09 -33.34
CA ASN A 65 21.69 -17.50 -33.29
C ASN A 65 21.73 -18.08 -31.86
N GLU A 66 22.29 -17.30 -30.95
CA GLU A 66 22.30 -17.55 -29.51
C GLU A 66 21.96 -16.22 -28.84
N ALA A 67 20.75 -16.08 -28.32
CA ALA A 67 20.27 -14.86 -27.69
C ALA A 67 20.96 -14.67 -26.35
N TYR A 68 21.75 -13.60 -26.22
CA TYR A 68 22.34 -13.13 -24.97
C TYR A 68 21.87 -11.71 -24.69
N ILE A 69 21.40 -11.47 -23.47
CA ILE A 69 20.91 -10.17 -22.99
C ILE A 69 21.98 -9.48 -22.15
N THR A 70 22.24 -8.22 -22.44
CA THR A 70 23.14 -7.36 -21.67
C THR A 70 22.49 -6.88 -20.38
N ARG A 71 23.28 -6.48 -19.39
CA ARG A 71 22.80 -5.88 -18.12
C ARG A 71 21.88 -4.65 -18.30
N CYS A 72 21.86 -4.02 -19.49
CA CYS A 72 20.96 -2.92 -19.85
C CYS A 72 19.73 -3.35 -20.68
N GLY A 73 19.39 -4.64 -20.70
CA GLY A 73 18.15 -5.18 -21.28
C GLY A 73 18.17 -5.44 -22.80
N HIS A 74 19.28 -5.18 -23.49
CA HIS A 74 19.37 -5.35 -24.94
C HIS A 74 19.90 -6.74 -25.31
N THR A 75 19.21 -7.41 -26.23
CA THR A 75 19.55 -8.79 -26.67
C THR A 75 20.22 -8.80 -28.05
N PHE A 76 21.21 -9.67 -28.22
CA PHE A 76 22.02 -9.85 -29.43
C PHE A 76 22.41 -11.33 -29.61
N CYS A 77 23.01 -11.68 -30.76
CA CYS A 77 23.83 -12.88 -30.89
C CYS A 77 25.02 -12.83 -29.91
N HIS A 78 25.21 -13.90 -29.13
CA HIS A 78 26.35 -14.12 -28.23
C HIS A 78 27.69 -13.67 -28.84
N GLN A 79 28.07 -14.24 -29.99
CA GLN A 79 29.33 -13.94 -30.67
C GLN A 79 29.47 -12.47 -31.09
N CYS A 80 28.37 -11.78 -31.39
CA CYS A 80 28.36 -10.38 -31.81
C CYS A 80 28.52 -9.44 -30.61
N ILE A 81 27.83 -9.69 -29.49
CA ILE A 81 27.97 -8.88 -28.29
C ILE A 81 29.28 -9.16 -27.56
N ALA A 82 29.76 -10.41 -27.53
CA ALA A 82 31.08 -10.77 -27.02
C ALA A 82 32.18 -9.95 -27.72
N ARG A 83 32.24 -10.00 -29.06
CA ARG A 83 33.21 -9.22 -29.85
C ARG A 83 33.09 -7.70 -29.62
N SER A 84 31.88 -7.20 -29.37
CA SER A 84 31.65 -5.79 -29.00
C SER A 84 32.13 -5.44 -27.59
N ILE A 85 32.10 -6.39 -26.65
CA ILE A 85 32.69 -6.23 -25.32
C ILE A 85 34.21 -6.17 -25.45
N ASP A 86 34.83 -7.09 -26.20
CA ASP A 86 36.29 -7.14 -26.39
C ASP A 86 36.84 -5.85 -27.03
N VAL A 87 36.17 -5.33 -28.06
CA VAL A 87 36.62 -4.15 -28.83
C VAL A 87 36.23 -2.81 -28.19
N ALA A 88 34.99 -2.69 -27.69
CA ALA A 88 34.42 -1.39 -27.30
C ALA A 88 33.97 -1.29 -25.83
N LYS A 89 33.90 -2.41 -25.09
CA LYS A 89 33.45 -2.51 -23.69
C LYS A 89 32.13 -1.76 -23.39
N LYS A 90 31.23 -1.71 -24.38
CA LYS A 90 29.92 -1.02 -24.33
C LYS A 90 28.87 -1.75 -25.16
N CYS A 91 27.60 -1.56 -24.80
CA CYS A 91 26.44 -2.08 -25.52
C CYS A 91 26.18 -1.27 -26.82
N PRO A 92 26.16 -1.89 -28.02
CA PRO A 92 25.98 -1.17 -29.28
C PRO A 92 24.69 -0.35 -29.42
N LYS A 93 23.61 -0.73 -28.74
CA LYS A 93 22.29 -0.09 -28.90
C LYS A 93 22.04 1.11 -27.97
N CYS A 94 22.76 1.22 -26.85
CA CYS A 94 22.57 2.32 -25.89
C CYS A 94 23.85 2.83 -25.22
N ASN A 95 25.02 2.37 -25.66
CA ASN A 95 26.36 2.76 -25.18
C ASN A 95 26.66 2.49 -23.69
N TYR A 96 25.79 1.77 -22.98
CA TYR A 96 25.98 1.36 -21.58
C TYR A 96 27.26 0.52 -21.41
N PRO A 97 28.10 0.77 -20.39
CA PRO A 97 29.39 0.08 -20.21
C PRO A 97 29.22 -1.41 -19.86
N LEU A 98 29.99 -2.25 -20.54
CA LEU A 98 30.05 -3.70 -20.35
C LEU A 98 31.54 -4.08 -20.19
N ALA A 99 32.01 -4.11 -18.94
CA ALA A 99 33.45 -4.21 -18.65
C ALA A 99 34.05 -5.62 -18.82
N SER A 100 33.20 -6.66 -18.79
CA SER A 100 33.54 -8.08 -18.84
C SER A 100 32.41 -8.88 -19.48
N HIS A 101 32.68 -10.10 -19.96
CA HIS A 101 31.66 -11.00 -20.52
C HIS A 101 30.63 -11.49 -19.49
N GLU A 102 30.89 -11.32 -18.19
CA GLU A 102 29.90 -11.59 -17.12
C GLU A 102 28.70 -10.62 -17.15
N HIS A 103 28.82 -9.52 -17.91
CA HIS A 103 27.74 -8.54 -18.09
C HIS A 103 26.75 -8.89 -19.23
N ILE A 104 26.88 -10.07 -19.82
CA ILE A 104 25.89 -10.70 -20.70
C ILE A 104 25.47 -12.07 -20.15
N VAL A 105 24.18 -12.39 -20.22
CA VAL A 105 23.63 -13.68 -19.79
C VAL A 105 22.76 -14.31 -20.88
N PRO A 106 22.63 -15.65 -20.95
CA PRO A 106 21.81 -16.29 -21.98
C PRO A 106 20.32 -15.96 -21.79
N ASN A 107 19.67 -15.50 -22.85
CA ASN A 107 18.23 -15.24 -22.89
C ASN A 107 17.51 -16.53 -23.33
N PHE A 108 17.40 -17.50 -22.41
CA PHE A 108 16.83 -18.82 -22.69
C PHE A 108 15.41 -18.77 -23.28
N LEU A 109 14.56 -17.85 -22.82
CA LEU A 109 13.19 -17.69 -23.32
C LEU A 109 13.17 -17.25 -24.79
N LEU A 110 14.01 -16.27 -25.17
CA LEU A 110 14.09 -15.85 -26.58
C LEU A 110 14.76 -16.93 -27.45
N ASN A 111 15.75 -17.66 -26.93
CA ASN A 111 16.34 -18.81 -27.63
C ASN A 111 15.28 -19.87 -27.97
N GLU A 112 14.36 -20.19 -27.05
CA GLU A 112 13.28 -21.13 -27.30
C GLU A 112 12.30 -20.61 -28.38
N LEU A 113 11.95 -19.32 -28.32
CA LEU A 113 11.08 -18.68 -29.32
C LEU A 113 11.72 -18.63 -30.71
N ILE A 114 13.00 -18.27 -30.82
CA ILE A 114 13.75 -18.29 -32.08
C ILE A 114 13.87 -19.71 -32.63
N THR A 115 14.08 -20.70 -31.76
CA THR A 115 14.11 -22.13 -32.15
C THR A 115 12.77 -22.55 -32.74
N LYS A 116 11.65 -22.21 -32.08
CA LYS A 116 10.30 -22.44 -32.59
C LYS A 116 9.98 -21.66 -33.88
N HIS A 117 10.57 -20.48 -34.08
CA HIS A 117 10.46 -19.71 -35.33
C HIS A 117 11.22 -20.40 -36.48
N ARG A 118 12.49 -20.78 -36.25
CA ARG A 118 13.33 -21.52 -37.21
C ARG A 118 12.68 -22.84 -37.65
N LEU A 119 12.10 -23.59 -36.71
CA LEU A 119 11.36 -24.83 -36.99
C LEU A 119 10.08 -24.63 -37.82
N LYS A 120 9.49 -23.42 -37.85
CA LYS A 120 8.33 -23.10 -38.68
C LYS A 120 8.67 -22.59 -40.08
N GLY A 121 9.92 -22.19 -40.33
CA GLY A 121 10.36 -21.65 -41.63
C GLY A 121 11.03 -22.65 -42.58
N GLY A 122 11.37 -23.86 -42.12
CA GLY A 122 12.17 -24.83 -42.89
C GLY A 122 11.34 -25.84 -43.69
N GLY A 123 10.89 -25.48 -44.90
CA GLY A 123 10.10 -26.34 -45.77
C GLY A 123 10.78 -26.73 -47.10
N VAL A 124 11.14 -28.02 -47.23
CA VAL A 124 11.52 -28.75 -48.46
C VAL A 124 12.95 -28.51 -49.03
N SER A 125 13.54 -29.61 -49.50
CA SER A 125 14.88 -29.81 -50.12
C SER A 125 16.09 -29.87 -49.16
N GLY A 126 17.10 -30.75 -49.36
CA GLY A 126 17.18 -31.73 -50.47
C GLY A 126 18.39 -32.68 -50.52
N GLY A 127 18.89 -33.21 -49.39
CA GLY A 127 19.78 -34.39 -49.36
C GLY A 127 21.29 -34.20 -49.66
N LEU A 128 22.07 -35.20 -49.23
CA LEU A 128 23.41 -35.59 -49.72
C LEU A 128 24.55 -34.54 -49.77
N LEU A 129 25.46 -34.53 -48.77
CA LEU A 129 26.81 -35.15 -48.87
C LEU A 129 27.76 -34.91 -47.66
N HIS A 130 28.78 -35.78 -47.63
CA HIS A 130 30.17 -35.68 -47.11
C HIS A 130 30.80 -34.27 -46.89
N ARG A 131 31.88 -34.04 -46.09
CA ARG A 131 32.73 -34.89 -45.20
C ARG A 131 33.87 -34.04 -44.53
N HIS A 132 34.48 -34.56 -43.45
CA HIS A 132 35.81 -34.25 -42.86
C HIS A 132 36.06 -33.04 -41.91
N ASN A 133 36.62 -33.42 -40.75
CA ASN A 133 37.77 -32.86 -40.01
C ASN A 133 37.67 -31.65 -39.05
N LYS A 134 38.37 -31.84 -37.92
CA LYS A 134 38.72 -30.85 -36.89
C LYS A 134 39.96 -30.04 -37.31
N SER A 135 40.07 -28.84 -36.76
CA SER A 135 41.36 -28.28 -36.33
C SER A 135 41.18 -27.47 -35.03
N LEU A 136 42.07 -27.71 -34.07
CA LEU A 136 42.29 -26.91 -32.86
C LEU A 136 43.81 -26.73 -32.73
N PRO A 137 44.25 -25.54 -32.32
CA PRO A 137 44.93 -25.42 -31.03
C PRO A 137 44.31 -24.30 -30.16
N GLY A 138 44.54 -24.23 -28.85
CA GLY A 138 45.38 -25.08 -27.99
C GLY A 138 46.33 -24.23 -27.14
N GLU A 139 46.23 -24.31 -25.82
CA GLU A 139 47.06 -23.55 -24.88
C GLU A 139 47.68 -24.46 -23.79
N HIS A 140 48.76 -23.96 -23.17
CA HIS A 140 49.61 -24.70 -22.25
C HIS A 140 49.27 -24.47 -20.77
N SER A 141 49.77 -25.38 -19.93
CA SER A 141 49.69 -25.35 -18.46
C SER A 141 50.31 -24.10 -17.83
N PRO A 142 50.08 -23.90 -16.52
CA PRO A 142 51.19 -24.18 -15.60
C PRO A 142 50.87 -25.23 -14.52
N GLN A 143 51.94 -25.77 -13.94
CA GLN A 143 51.94 -26.66 -12.76
C GLN A 143 51.91 -25.78 -11.47
N LEU A 144 51.62 -26.27 -10.25
CA LEU A 144 52.44 -27.21 -9.45
C LEU A 144 51.69 -27.81 -8.24
N HIS A 145 52.07 -29.06 -7.92
CA HIS A 145 52.31 -29.71 -6.62
C HIS A 145 51.91 -29.06 -5.26
N ALA A 146 51.57 -29.81 -4.20
CA ALA A 146 51.47 -31.29 -4.00
C ALA A 146 50.76 -31.69 -2.67
N GLY A 147 50.41 -32.98 -2.55
CA GLY A 147 50.01 -33.66 -1.30
C GLY A 147 48.51 -33.61 -0.97
N GLY A 148 47.91 -34.57 -0.26
CA GLY A 148 48.44 -35.87 0.21
C GLY A 148 47.52 -36.52 1.27
N GLY A 149 47.35 -37.85 1.23
CA GLY A 149 46.44 -38.61 2.11
C GLY A 149 45.02 -38.74 1.53
N ALA A 150 44.39 -39.90 1.29
CA ALA A 150 44.41 -41.26 1.86
C ALA A 150 43.33 -41.53 2.94
N CYS A 151 42.23 -42.14 2.50
CA CYS A 151 41.49 -43.18 3.24
C CYS A 151 40.84 -44.13 2.20
N GLY A 152 40.66 -45.41 2.54
CA GLY A 152 40.31 -46.46 1.58
C GLY A 152 38.87 -46.97 1.69
N GLY A 153 38.44 -47.71 0.66
CA GLY A 153 37.14 -48.37 0.60
C GLY A 153 37.08 -49.42 -0.51
N GLY A 154 37.58 -50.62 -0.24
CA GLY A 154 37.25 -51.83 -1.01
C GLY A 154 35.89 -52.41 -0.58
N ASP A 155 35.42 -53.52 -1.13
CA ASP A 155 36.03 -54.45 -2.10
C ASP A 155 34.92 -55.30 -2.77
N ALA A 156 35.28 -56.44 -3.39
CA ALA A 156 34.44 -57.59 -3.76
C ALA A 156 33.68 -57.55 -5.10
N THR A 157 34.49 -57.53 -6.18
CA THR A 157 34.49 -58.58 -7.24
C THR A 157 33.18 -59.21 -7.76
N ALA A 158 32.95 -59.07 -9.07
CA ALA A 158 32.38 -60.13 -9.93
C ALA A 158 33.13 -60.16 -11.27
N GLY A 159 33.36 -61.35 -11.84
CA GLY A 159 34.11 -61.55 -13.09
C GLY A 159 33.30 -61.27 -14.38
N GLY A 160 33.80 -61.59 -15.58
CA GLY A 160 35.07 -62.29 -15.85
C GLY A 160 35.27 -62.74 -17.30
N GLU A 161 34.82 -61.97 -18.31
CA GLU A 161 34.91 -62.37 -19.73
C GLU A 161 35.94 -61.61 -20.59
N GLY A 162 36.45 -60.46 -20.13
CA GLY A 162 37.22 -59.55 -21.00
C GLY A 162 38.64 -60.01 -21.35
N ASP A 163 39.31 -60.72 -20.45
CA ASP A 163 40.74 -61.04 -20.59
C ASP A 163 41.02 -62.39 -21.23
N THR A 164 40.06 -63.33 -21.21
CA THR A 164 40.16 -64.61 -21.95
C THR A 164 40.30 -64.35 -23.45
N LEU A 165 39.52 -63.42 -24.01
CA LEU A 165 39.61 -63.05 -25.43
C LEU A 165 40.95 -62.40 -25.78
N LYS A 166 41.48 -61.51 -24.92
CA LYS A 166 42.81 -60.90 -25.12
C LYS A 166 43.91 -61.96 -25.09
N HIS A 167 43.87 -62.89 -24.13
CA HIS A 167 44.85 -63.96 -24.01
C HIS A 167 44.76 -64.95 -25.20
N PHE A 168 43.57 -65.24 -25.69
CA PHE A 168 43.35 -66.06 -26.88
C PHE A 168 43.92 -65.40 -28.14
N LEU A 169 43.56 -64.13 -28.39
CA LEU A 169 44.07 -63.34 -29.51
C LEU A 169 45.60 -63.20 -29.50
N ALA A 170 46.21 -63.00 -28.33
CA ALA A 170 47.66 -62.96 -28.20
C ALA A 170 48.32 -64.29 -28.61
N THR A 171 47.72 -65.42 -28.23
CA THR A 171 48.29 -66.77 -28.40
C THR A 171 48.15 -67.30 -29.85
N GLU A 172 46.99 -67.15 -30.48
CA GLU A 172 46.72 -67.66 -31.84
C GLU A 172 47.03 -66.65 -32.97
N SER A 173 47.54 -65.46 -32.63
CA SER A 173 47.91 -64.37 -33.56
C SER A 173 48.77 -64.76 -34.78
N LYS A 174 49.45 -65.91 -34.76
CA LYS A 174 50.33 -66.41 -35.83
C LYS A 174 49.70 -67.43 -36.78
N LYS A 175 48.42 -67.78 -36.63
CA LYS A 175 47.73 -68.77 -37.50
C LYS A 175 46.45 -68.27 -38.18
N LEU A 176 45.93 -67.12 -37.76
CA LEU A 176 44.68 -66.56 -38.26
C LEU A 176 44.83 -66.06 -39.71
N SER A 177 43.95 -66.50 -40.60
CA SER A 177 43.91 -66.05 -41.99
C SER A 177 43.10 -64.75 -42.14
N LEU A 178 43.22 -64.10 -43.29
CA LEU A 178 42.54 -62.83 -43.57
C LEU A 178 41.00 -62.94 -43.57
N SER A 179 40.45 -64.12 -43.90
CA SER A 179 39.02 -64.40 -43.73
C SER A 179 38.61 -64.49 -42.26
N ASP A 180 39.43 -65.14 -41.42
CA ASP A 180 39.13 -65.31 -39.99
C ASP A 180 39.19 -63.97 -39.25
N VAL A 181 40.11 -63.10 -39.66
CA VAL A 181 40.21 -61.71 -39.18
C VAL A 181 38.97 -60.89 -39.60
N ASN A 182 38.47 -61.04 -40.83
CA ASN A 182 37.23 -60.37 -41.25
C ASN A 182 36.00 -60.88 -40.49
N VAL A 183 35.86 -62.20 -40.30
CA VAL A 183 34.76 -62.78 -39.49
C VAL A 183 34.85 -62.31 -38.04
N MET A 184 36.06 -62.22 -37.46
CA MET A 184 36.23 -61.61 -36.14
C MET A 184 35.94 -60.11 -36.10
N LEU A 185 36.26 -59.33 -37.15
CA LEU A 185 35.89 -57.91 -37.23
C LEU A 185 34.36 -57.72 -37.33
N GLU A 186 33.66 -58.64 -38.01
CA GLU A 186 32.21 -58.65 -38.08
C GLU A 186 31.58 -59.04 -36.73
N ILE A 187 32.09 -60.10 -36.08
CA ILE A 187 31.67 -60.48 -34.72
C ILE A 187 31.99 -59.37 -33.69
N LEU A 188 33.13 -58.71 -33.80
CA LEU A 188 33.52 -57.59 -32.92
C LEU A 188 32.70 -56.33 -33.18
N THR A 189 32.29 -56.05 -34.43
CA THR A 189 31.37 -54.93 -34.70
C THR A 189 29.94 -55.25 -34.27
N GLN A 190 29.46 -56.49 -34.40
CA GLN A 190 28.20 -56.93 -33.79
C GLN A 190 28.26 -56.89 -32.25
N ARG A 191 29.33 -57.37 -31.61
CA ARG A 191 29.50 -57.26 -30.15
C ARG A 191 29.65 -55.81 -29.70
N LYS A 192 30.27 -54.94 -30.52
CA LYS A 192 30.31 -53.49 -30.27
C LYS A 192 28.91 -52.86 -30.32
N THR A 193 28.12 -53.13 -31.36
CA THR A 193 26.76 -52.55 -31.46
C THR A 193 25.83 -53.08 -30.36
N LEU A 194 26.02 -54.33 -29.92
CA LEU A 194 25.34 -54.87 -28.73
C LEU A 194 25.77 -54.15 -27.43
N LEU A 195 27.07 -53.88 -27.23
CA LEU A 195 27.56 -53.12 -26.07
C LEU A 195 27.15 -51.64 -26.11
N GLU A 196 27.07 -51.03 -27.29
CA GLU A 196 26.54 -49.67 -27.47
C GLU A 196 25.03 -49.61 -27.20
N ALA A 197 24.26 -50.64 -27.61
CA ALA A 197 22.85 -50.80 -27.28
C ALA A 197 22.63 -51.08 -25.78
N GLU A 198 23.46 -51.90 -25.14
CA GLU A 198 23.44 -52.18 -23.71
C GLU A 198 23.75 -50.93 -22.89
N SER A 199 24.77 -50.17 -23.28
CA SER A 199 25.11 -48.87 -22.66
C SER A 199 23.96 -47.85 -22.81
N CYS A 200 23.35 -47.78 -24.00
CA CYS A 200 22.17 -46.96 -24.23
C CYS A 200 20.96 -47.41 -23.38
N ALA A 201 20.73 -48.72 -23.25
CA ALA A 201 19.68 -49.27 -22.40
C ALA A 201 19.95 -48.99 -20.90
N ALA A 202 21.19 -49.08 -20.45
CA ALA A 202 21.59 -48.75 -19.08
C ALA A 202 21.40 -47.26 -18.77
N GLN A 203 21.78 -46.35 -19.68
CA GLN A 203 21.55 -44.92 -19.54
C GLN A 203 20.05 -44.58 -19.48
N ASN A 204 19.25 -45.13 -20.40
CA ASN A 204 17.80 -44.94 -20.39
C ASN A 204 17.12 -45.56 -19.16
N ARG A 205 17.65 -46.66 -18.61
CA ARG A 205 17.18 -47.27 -17.37
C ARG A 205 17.52 -46.44 -16.13
N LEU A 206 18.68 -45.80 -16.10
CA LEU A 206 19.03 -44.83 -15.05
C LEU A 206 18.10 -43.60 -15.11
N LEU A 207 17.84 -43.08 -16.32
CA LEU A 207 16.89 -42.00 -16.54
C LEU A 207 15.45 -42.39 -16.12
N HIS A 208 15.03 -43.62 -16.41
CA HIS A 208 13.73 -44.16 -15.95
C HIS A 208 13.60 -44.16 -14.43
N GLU A 209 14.60 -44.68 -13.70
CA GLU A 209 14.55 -44.70 -12.24
C GLU A 209 14.66 -43.29 -11.63
N PHE A 210 15.41 -42.37 -12.26
CA PHE A 210 15.40 -40.94 -11.87
C PHE A 210 14.02 -40.30 -12.06
N LEU A 211 13.40 -40.46 -13.23
CA LEU A 211 12.07 -39.91 -13.53
C LEU A 211 10.99 -40.50 -12.63
N LYS A 212 11.10 -41.78 -12.28
CA LYS A 212 10.22 -42.49 -11.34
C LYS A 212 10.41 -42.02 -9.89
N HIS A 213 11.63 -41.70 -9.47
CA HIS A 213 11.89 -41.08 -8.17
C HIS A 213 11.35 -39.64 -8.11
N LEU A 214 11.56 -38.85 -9.18
CA LEU A 214 11.03 -37.50 -9.32
C LEU A 214 9.49 -37.49 -9.34
N LEU A 215 8.87 -38.44 -10.05
CA LEU A 215 7.41 -38.63 -10.04
C LEU A 215 6.92 -38.91 -8.63
N LYS A 216 7.51 -39.89 -7.92
CA LYS A 216 7.16 -40.19 -6.52
C LYS A 216 7.32 -38.99 -5.60
N GLN A 217 8.37 -38.19 -5.77
CA GLN A 217 8.57 -36.94 -5.01
C GLN A 217 7.47 -35.92 -5.32
N LYS A 218 6.99 -35.83 -6.57
CA LYS A 218 5.92 -34.94 -6.98
C LYS A 218 4.54 -35.41 -6.54
N GLU A 219 4.28 -36.72 -6.54
CA GLU A 219 3.09 -37.34 -5.96
C GLU A 219 3.02 -37.09 -4.44
N GLN A 220 4.15 -37.20 -3.73
CA GLN A 220 4.26 -36.86 -2.30
C GLN A 220 3.99 -35.37 -2.04
N GLN A 221 4.54 -34.46 -2.87
CA GLN A 221 4.24 -33.02 -2.79
C GLN A 221 2.76 -32.72 -3.09
N GLN A 222 2.17 -33.40 -4.07
CA GLN A 222 0.74 -33.27 -4.39
C GLN A 222 -0.15 -33.76 -3.25
N LEU A 223 0.19 -34.87 -2.59
CA LEU A 223 -0.53 -35.39 -1.43
C LEU A 223 -0.43 -34.45 -0.22
N GLN A 224 0.76 -33.89 0.05
CA GLN A 224 0.93 -32.89 1.10
C GLN A 224 0.05 -31.65 0.83
N ILE A 225 0.12 -31.09 -0.39
CA ILE A 225 -0.69 -29.92 -0.78
C ILE A 225 -2.19 -30.24 -0.74
N ALA A 226 -2.61 -31.46 -1.09
CA ALA A 226 -3.99 -31.89 -0.97
C ALA A 226 -4.47 -31.94 0.50
N ASN A 227 -3.62 -32.40 1.43
CA ASN A 227 -3.91 -32.39 2.87
C ASN A 227 -3.95 -30.95 3.43
N GLU A 228 -3.03 -30.08 3.02
CA GLU A 228 -3.02 -28.66 3.38
C GLU A 228 -4.29 -27.94 2.88
N ILE A 229 -4.73 -28.21 1.64
CA ILE A 229 -5.99 -27.69 1.08
C ILE A 229 -7.21 -28.26 1.82
N ALA A 230 -7.21 -29.55 2.16
CA ALA A 230 -8.30 -30.16 2.92
C ALA A 230 -8.42 -29.55 4.33
N LEU A 231 -7.29 -29.30 5.00
CA LEU A 231 -7.26 -28.62 6.28
C LEU A 231 -7.74 -27.17 6.15
N ILE A 232 -7.27 -26.40 5.17
CA ILE A 232 -7.78 -25.04 4.88
C ILE A 232 -9.29 -25.04 4.61
N ARG A 233 -9.84 -26.05 3.93
CA ARG A 233 -11.30 -26.17 3.70
C ARG A 233 -12.05 -26.46 4.99
N ASN A 234 -11.56 -27.36 5.83
CA ASN A 234 -12.14 -27.62 7.15
C ASN A 234 -12.06 -26.37 8.05
N ASP A 235 -10.94 -25.66 8.04
CA ASP A 235 -10.74 -24.38 8.74
C ASP A 235 -11.68 -23.28 8.25
N LEU A 236 -11.91 -23.18 6.94
CA LEU A 236 -12.89 -22.24 6.39
C LEU A 236 -14.31 -22.60 6.83
N LEU A 237 -14.66 -23.90 6.89
CA LEU A 237 -15.93 -24.35 7.44
C LEU A 237 -16.04 -24.13 8.96
N ASP A 238 -14.96 -24.30 9.73
CA ASP A 238 -14.89 -24.00 11.17
C ASP A 238 -15.02 -22.49 11.41
N VAL A 239 -14.34 -21.63 10.62
CA VAL A 239 -14.50 -20.16 10.70
C VAL A 239 -15.90 -19.76 10.29
N GLU A 240 -16.43 -20.25 9.16
CA GLU A 240 -17.81 -20.00 8.75
C GLU A 240 -18.81 -20.46 9.80
N LYS A 241 -18.56 -21.60 10.45
CA LYS A 241 -19.36 -22.08 11.56
C LYS A 241 -19.24 -21.14 12.76
N VAL A 242 -18.05 -20.72 13.18
CA VAL A 242 -17.88 -19.73 14.27
C VAL A 242 -18.55 -18.40 13.92
N LEU A 243 -18.56 -17.97 12.65
CA LEU A 243 -19.29 -16.79 12.20
C LEU A 243 -20.83 -16.99 12.28
N LYS A 244 -21.33 -18.18 11.92
CA LYS A 244 -22.75 -18.59 12.04
C LYS A 244 -23.19 -18.85 13.50
N ASP A 245 -22.30 -19.37 14.34
CA ASP A 245 -22.49 -19.63 15.76
C ASP A 245 -22.47 -18.30 16.55
N VAL A 246 -21.62 -17.34 16.16
CA VAL A 246 -21.68 -15.95 16.66
C VAL A 246 -22.98 -15.27 16.20
N GLN A 247 -23.38 -15.44 14.94
CA GLN A 247 -24.61 -14.90 14.37
C GLN A 247 -25.90 -15.51 14.99
N SER A 248 -25.85 -16.73 15.54
CA SER A 248 -26.98 -17.38 16.22
C SER A 248 -26.90 -17.41 17.75
N SER A 249 -25.73 -17.10 18.33
CA SER A 249 -25.58 -16.73 19.74
C SER A 249 -25.93 -15.25 19.98
N CYS A 250 -25.87 -14.43 18.92
CA CYS A 250 -26.60 -13.17 18.87
C CYS A 250 -28.10 -13.46 18.88
N PRO A 251 -28.90 -12.88 19.79
CA PRO A 251 -30.36 -12.95 19.69
C PRO A 251 -30.78 -12.27 18.39
N THR A 252 -31.80 -12.80 17.70
CA THR A 252 -32.20 -12.20 16.41
C THR A 252 -32.76 -10.79 16.64
N VAL A 253 -32.59 -9.91 15.65
CA VAL A 253 -33.11 -8.52 15.73
C VAL A 253 -34.60 -8.50 16.10
N ALA A 254 -35.39 -9.44 15.56
CA ALA A 254 -36.81 -9.59 15.88
C ALA A 254 -37.10 -9.96 17.34
N GLU A 255 -36.26 -10.80 17.97
CA GLU A 255 -36.40 -11.16 19.39
C GLU A 255 -36.00 -10.01 20.32
N VAL A 256 -34.92 -9.29 19.99
CA VAL A 256 -34.50 -8.10 20.75
C VAL A 256 -35.57 -7.02 20.63
N GLU A 257 -36.07 -6.73 19.42
CA GLU A 257 -37.20 -5.82 19.20
C GLU A 257 -38.47 -6.24 19.94
N GLN A 258 -38.77 -7.54 20.02
CA GLN A 258 -39.91 -8.02 20.79
C GLN A 258 -39.71 -7.70 22.28
N SER A 259 -38.51 -7.93 22.83
CA SER A 259 -38.17 -7.57 24.21
C SER A 259 -38.11 -6.04 24.47
N VAL A 260 -38.09 -5.21 23.42
CA VAL A 260 -38.18 -3.74 23.52
C VAL A 260 -39.64 -3.27 23.59
N ARG A 261 -40.62 -4.05 23.10
CA ARG A 261 -42.04 -3.66 23.09
C ARG A 261 -42.71 -3.69 24.47
N ASP A 262 -42.23 -4.53 25.39
CA ASP A 262 -42.77 -4.66 26.75
C ASP A 262 -42.03 -3.82 27.80
N GLU A 263 -40.85 -3.26 27.46
CA GLU A 263 -39.96 -2.56 28.39
C GLU A 263 -40.26 -1.05 28.46
N LYS A 264 -40.15 -0.45 29.66
CA LYS A 264 -40.52 0.96 29.90
C LYS A 264 -39.38 1.87 30.39
N ASP A 265 -38.19 1.33 30.63
CA ASP A 265 -37.00 2.11 31.00
C ASP A 265 -36.22 2.52 29.74
N GLU A 266 -36.12 3.82 29.49
CA GLU A 266 -35.48 4.36 28.28
C GLU A 266 -34.00 3.99 28.18
N ASN A 267 -33.30 3.80 29.31
CA ASN A 267 -31.89 3.39 29.31
C ASN A 267 -31.75 1.92 28.87
N VAL A 268 -32.65 1.06 29.33
CA VAL A 268 -32.69 -0.36 28.92
C VAL A 268 -33.10 -0.47 27.44
N VAL A 269 -33.99 0.40 26.96
CA VAL A 269 -34.36 0.48 25.54
C VAL A 269 -33.19 0.99 24.68
N ALA A 270 -32.38 1.94 25.17
CA ALA A 270 -31.16 2.39 24.48
C ALA A 270 -30.14 1.25 24.35
N ILE A 271 -29.81 0.56 25.46
CA ILE A 271 -28.90 -0.59 25.48
C ILE A 271 -29.39 -1.72 24.55
N LYS A 272 -30.69 -2.01 24.53
CA LYS A 272 -31.26 -3.00 23.60
C LYS A 272 -31.16 -2.58 22.13
N ARG A 273 -31.11 -1.28 21.80
CA ARG A 273 -30.84 -0.78 20.43
C ARG A 273 -29.36 -0.83 20.05
N GLU A 274 -28.45 -0.56 20.99
CA GLU A 274 -27.01 -0.75 20.79
C GLU A 274 -26.68 -2.23 20.50
N ILE A 275 -27.32 -3.16 21.22
CA ILE A 275 -27.24 -4.60 20.94
C ILE A 275 -27.67 -4.90 19.48
N ILE A 276 -28.75 -4.31 18.97
CA ILE A 276 -29.18 -4.47 17.57
C ILE A 276 -28.11 -3.94 16.58
N GLN A 277 -27.46 -2.79 16.87
CA GLN A 277 -26.38 -2.27 16.02
C GLN A 277 -25.12 -3.14 16.04
N ILE A 278 -24.82 -3.80 17.17
CA ILE A 278 -23.72 -4.76 17.29
C ILE A 278 -24.03 -6.01 16.44
N ILE A 279 -25.25 -6.54 16.50
CA ILE A 279 -25.71 -7.68 15.67
C ILE A 279 -25.60 -7.34 14.19
N ASP A 280 -26.13 -6.20 13.76
CA ASP A 280 -26.10 -5.74 12.36
C ASP A 280 -24.66 -5.38 11.89
N THR A 281 -23.73 -5.11 12.80
CA THR A 281 -22.29 -4.98 12.48
C THR A 281 -21.60 -6.35 12.34
N ILE A 282 -21.98 -7.32 13.18
CA ILE A 282 -21.55 -8.72 13.10
C ILE A 282 -22.00 -9.32 11.77
N ASP A 283 -23.26 -9.17 11.38
CA ASP A 283 -23.82 -9.65 10.10
C ASP A 283 -23.04 -9.14 8.88
N ASN A 284 -22.64 -7.87 8.88
CA ASN A 284 -21.85 -7.28 7.80
C ASN A 284 -20.38 -7.77 7.75
N ILE A 285 -19.93 -8.53 8.76
CA ILE A 285 -18.60 -9.17 8.83
C ILE A 285 -18.68 -10.70 8.64
N THR A 286 -19.81 -11.33 8.99
CA THR A 286 -19.99 -12.80 8.99
C THR A 286 -20.43 -13.42 7.66
N VAL A 287 -20.98 -12.64 6.71
CA VAL A 287 -21.65 -13.18 5.51
C VAL A 287 -20.68 -13.49 4.35
N PRO A 288 -20.59 -14.78 3.94
CA PRO A 288 -20.41 -15.18 2.55
C PRO A 288 -21.57 -16.05 2.03
N SER A 289 -22.79 -15.82 2.51
CA SER A 289 -23.99 -16.65 2.28
C SER A 289 -24.59 -16.57 0.86
N ASN A 290 -23.82 -16.95 -0.18
CA ASN A 290 -24.34 -17.64 -1.39
C ASN A 290 -23.21 -18.05 -2.36
N ARG A 291 -22.44 -19.10 -2.02
CA ARG A 291 -21.80 -19.97 -3.03
C ARG A 291 -21.48 -21.35 -2.47
N SER A 292 -22.35 -22.32 -2.73
CA SER A 292 -22.10 -23.73 -2.41
C SER A 292 -20.97 -24.29 -3.28
N LEU A 293 -19.78 -24.44 -2.71
CA LEU A 293 -18.61 -25.06 -3.36
C LEU A 293 -18.50 -26.57 -3.05
N ILE A 294 -19.64 -27.24 -2.90
CA ILE A 294 -19.76 -28.69 -2.79
C ILE A 294 -21.00 -29.14 -3.58
N ASP A 295 -20.81 -29.49 -4.84
CA ASP A 295 -21.47 -30.63 -5.50
C ASP A 295 -20.56 -31.12 -6.65
N ASP A 296 -20.70 -32.39 -7.04
CA ASP A 296 -19.68 -33.11 -7.81
C ASP A 296 -19.87 -33.09 -9.34
N THR A 297 -18.75 -33.12 -10.07
CA THR A 297 -18.36 -34.17 -11.06
C THR A 297 -17.31 -33.68 -12.06
N CYS A 298 -16.59 -34.61 -12.69
CA CYS A 298 -15.44 -34.34 -13.56
C CYS A 298 -15.81 -34.30 -15.05
N SER A 299 -15.53 -33.18 -15.74
CA SER A 299 -15.24 -33.18 -17.18
C SER A 299 -14.49 -31.92 -17.66
N THR A 300 -13.18 -32.06 -17.86
CA THR A 300 -12.35 -31.38 -18.90
C THR A 300 -12.74 -29.97 -19.38
N VAL A 301 -12.22 -28.92 -18.74
CA VAL A 301 -11.76 -27.69 -19.43
C VAL A 301 -10.42 -27.26 -18.80
N SER A 302 -9.48 -26.79 -19.62
CA SER A 302 -8.21 -26.22 -19.17
C SER A 302 -8.31 -24.70 -19.02
N GLU A 303 -8.07 -24.15 -17.83
CA GLU A 303 -7.90 -22.71 -17.62
C GLU A 303 -6.49 -22.39 -17.10
N SER A 304 -5.94 -21.27 -17.58
CA SER A 304 -4.57 -20.83 -17.33
C SER A 304 -4.46 -19.85 -16.16
N TYR A 305 -3.39 -19.94 -15.40
CA TYR A 305 -3.00 -18.91 -14.43
C TYR A 305 -2.77 -17.55 -15.12
N GLU A 306 -3.59 -16.54 -14.79
CA GLU A 306 -3.24 -15.13 -15.01
C GLU A 306 -3.05 -14.41 -13.66
N GLY A 307 -1.85 -13.88 -13.46
CA GLY A 307 -1.55 -13.00 -12.34
C GLY A 307 -1.88 -11.55 -12.70
N PHE A 308 -2.83 -10.94 -11.98
CA PHE A 308 -3.26 -9.56 -12.27
C PHE A 308 -2.18 -8.53 -11.90
N ASN A 309 -1.63 -7.89 -12.92
CA ASN A 309 -0.69 -6.77 -12.79
C ASN A 309 -1.30 -5.51 -13.44
N LEU A 310 -1.04 -4.32 -12.88
CA LEU A 310 -1.65 -3.08 -13.36
C LEU A 310 -0.91 -2.56 -14.60
N HIS A 311 -1.55 -2.56 -15.79
CA HIS A 311 -1.67 -1.40 -16.72
C HIS A 311 -2.29 -1.80 -18.08
N GLY A 312 -3.25 -0.99 -18.58
CA GLY A 312 -3.36 -0.71 -20.03
C GLY A 312 -4.44 -1.38 -20.89
N THR A 313 -5.43 -0.57 -21.30
CA THR A 313 -6.23 -0.66 -22.56
C THR A 313 -7.33 -1.73 -22.74
N ARG A 314 -8.41 -1.33 -23.43
CA ARG A 314 -9.54 -2.17 -23.90
C ARG A 314 -10.12 -1.60 -25.20
N ARG A 315 -10.28 -2.45 -26.23
CA ARG A 315 -11.28 -2.37 -27.33
C ARG A 315 -11.16 -3.66 -28.18
N GLY A 316 -12.18 -4.49 -28.40
CA GLY A 316 -13.48 -4.61 -27.72
C GLY A 316 -14.65 -4.89 -28.67
N GLN A 317 -15.50 -5.87 -28.34
CA GLN A 317 -16.92 -6.00 -28.76
C GLN A 317 -17.59 -7.17 -27.99
N GLY A 318 -18.92 -7.22 -27.95
CA GLY A 318 -19.66 -8.48 -27.70
C GLY A 318 -20.16 -8.82 -26.29
N GLY A 319 -20.90 -7.91 -25.63
CA GLY A 319 -21.78 -8.26 -24.49
C GLY A 319 -21.11 -8.34 -23.11
N SER A 320 -21.63 -7.56 -22.16
CA SER A 320 -21.23 -7.63 -20.74
C SER A 320 -22.41 -7.27 -19.85
N VAL A 321 -22.68 -8.09 -18.85
CA VAL A 321 -23.65 -7.79 -17.77
C VAL A 321 -23.05 -6.73 -16.81
N LEU A 322 -23.92 -6.02 -16.11
CA LEU A 322 -23.61 -4.81 -15.34
C LEU A 322 -22.87 -5.09 -14.03
N GLY A 323 -21.74 -4.41 -13.82
CA GLY A 323 -20.96 -4.45 -12.57
C GLY A 323 -21.11 -3.19 -11.74
N GLY A 324 -21.67 -3.31 -10.53
CA GLY A 324 -21.73 -2.22 -9.55
C GLY A 324 -20.43 -2.11 -8.74
N SER A 325 -19.83 -0.91 -8.71
CA SER A 325 -18.59 -0.63 -7.96
C SER A 325 -18.89 0.23 -6.74
N LEU A 326 -18.93 -0.41 -5.56
CA LEU A 326 -19.01 0.26 -4.25
C LEU A 326 -17.69 0.98 -3.93
N SER A 327 -17.77 2.28 -3.66
CA SER A 327 -16.67 3.07 -3.11
C SER A 327 -16.65 2.96 -1.58
N SER A 328 -16.09 1.88 -1.05
CA SER A 328 -15.86 1.73 0.39
C SER A 328 -14.58 2.46 0.82
N THR A 329 -14.67 3.33 1.82
CA THR A 329 -13.50 3.82 2.57
C THR A 329 -12.75 2.65 3.21
N PRO A 330 -11.43 2.75 3.46
CA PRO A 330 -10.69 1.70 4.17
C PRO A 330 -11.20 1.56 5.61
N SER A 331 -12.04 0.57 5.85
CA SER A 331 -12.36 0.12 7.20
C SER A 331 -11.08 -0.29 7.94
N SER A 332 -11.13 -0.34 9.28
CA SER A 332 -10.00 -0.83 10.07
C SER A 332 -9.57 -2.24 9.60
N PHE A 333 -10.52 -3.07 9.19
CA PHE A 333 -10.30 -4.35 8.52
C PHE A 333 -9.52 -4.23 7.20
N LEU A 334 -9.83 -3.28 6.30
CA LEU A 334 -9.10 -3.12 5.04
C LEU A 334 -7.64 -2.68 5.24
N ALA A 335 -7.37 -1.77 6.18
CA ALA A 335 -6.00 -1.39 6.52
C ALA A 335 -5.20 -2.53 7.18
N ARG A 336 -5.86 -3.36 8.00
CA ARG A 336 -5.29 -4.60 8.56
C ARG A 336 -5.04 -5.66 7.47
N LYS A 337 -5.97 -5.80 6.51
CA LYS A 337 -5.87 -6.71 5.35
C LYS A 337 -4.70 -6.33 4.43
N GLN A 338 -4.44 -5.05 4.20
CA GLN A 338 -3.26 -4.61 3.45
C GLN A 338 -1.94 -4.98 4.16
N ARG A 339 -1.86 -4.77 5.49
CA ARG A 339 -0.70 -5.22 6.29
C ARG A 339 -0.55 -6.74 6.33
N MET A 340 -1.66 -7.49 6.35
CA MET A 340 -1.67 -8.95 6.25
C MET A 340 -1.08 -9.42 4.91
N TYR A 341 -1.43 -8.79 3.78
CA TYR A 341 -0.83 -9.11 2.48
C TYR A 341 0.67 -8.77 2.39
N GLN A 342 1.12 -7.67 3.02
CA GLN A 342 2.55 -7.32 3.06
C GLN A 342 3.43 -8.38 3.77
N HIS A 343 2.81 -9.17 4.65
CA HIS A 343 3.44 -10.25 5.42
C HIS A 343 2.78 -11.61 5.14
N PHE A 344 2.20 -11.81 3.96
CA PHE A 344 1.34 -12.98 3.69
C PHE A 344 2.06 -14.31 3.95
N ASP A 345 3.31 -14.45 3.49
CA ASP A 345 4.10 -15.68 3.67
C ASP A 345 4.43 -15.96 5.16
N ASP A 346 4.68 -14.91 5.95
CA ASP A 346 4.86 -15.03 7.41
C ASP A 346 3.56 -15.54 8.07
N PHE A 347 2.39 -15.06 7.60
CA PHE A 347 1.08 -15.51 8.08
C PHE A 347 0.73 -16.94 7.67
N VAL A 348 1.06 -17.36 6.44
CA VAL A 348 0.90 -18.75 5.99
C VAL A 348 1.73 -19.70 6.87
N GLN A 349 2.98 -19.33 7.19
CA GLN A 349 3.81 -20.10 8.13
C GLN A 349 3.23 -20.11 9.55
N CYS A 350 2.74 -18.99 10.07
CA CYS A 350 2.05 -18.94 11.36
C CYS A 350 0.80 -19.83 11.41
N TYR A 351 0.01 -19.83 10.35
CA TYR A 351 -1.21 -20.62 10.23
C TYR A 351 -0.90 -22.13 10.26
N PHE A 352 -0.02 -22.62 9.39
CA PHE A 352 0.35 -24.04 9.37
C PHE A 352 1.16 -24.48 10.59
N ALA A 353 1.90 -23.58 11.25
CA ALA A 353 2.54 -23.87 12.53
C ALA A 353 1.50 -24.09 13.64
N ALA A 354 0.48 -23.22 13.74
CA ALA A 354 -0.63 -23.38 14.69
C ALA A 354 -1.48 -24.63 14.41
N ARG A 355 -1.63 -25.00 13.12
CA ARG A 355 -2.36 -26.18 12.64
C ARG A 355 -1.51 -27.44 12.43
N SER A 356 -0.28 -27.47 12.94
CA SER A 356 0.67 -28.57 12.68
C SER A 356 0.20 -29.93 13.21
N GLU A 357 -0.33 -29.99 14.44
CA GLU A 357 -0.94 -31.20 15.00
C GLU A 357 -2.06 -31.76 14.12
N ASP A 358 -2.98 -30.89 13.67
CA ASP A 358 -4.11 -31.26 12.81
C ASP A 358 -3.65 -31.79 11.42
N LEU A 359 -2.50 -31.30 10.92
CA LEU A 359 -1.95 -31.66 9.60
C LEU A 359 -1.17 -32.99 9.63
N TYR A 360 -0.46 -33.31 10.72
CA TYR A 360 0.45 -34.45 10.80
C TYR A 360 -0.05 -35.64 11.63
N PHE A 361 -0.94 -35.41 12.61
CA PHE A 361 -1.42 -36.44 13.56
C PHE A 361 -2.97 -36.59 13.53
N GLY A 362 -3.58 -36.32 12.37
CA GLY A 362 -5.02 -36.16 12.18
C GLY A 362 -5.93 -37.15 12.94
N LYS A 363 -6.90 -36.57 13.67
CA LYS A 363 -7.85 -37.21 14.61
C LYS A 363 -8.24 -38.65 14.28
N ASP A 364 -8.09 -39.53 15.27
CA ASP A 364 -8.49 -40.94 15.23
C ASP A 364 -9.93 -41.15 14.73
N ARG A 365 -10.07 -42.09 13.78
CA ARG A 365 -11.36 -42.53 13.23
C ARG A 365 -12.14 -43.34 14.27
N SER A 366 -12.85 -42.64 15.14
CA SER A 366 -13.84 -43.22 16.06
C SER A 366 -15.21 -43.37 15.36
N CYS A 367 -15.97 -44.39 15.76
CA CYS A 367 -17.15 -44.85 15.02
C CYS A 367 -18.43 -44.07 15.37
N SER A 368 -19.26 -43.82 14.36
CA SER A 368 -20.71 -43.68 14.50
C SER A 368 -21.39 -44.47 13.37
N SER A 369 -22.34 -45.32 13.75
CA SER A 369 -23.17 -46.12 12.86
C SER A 369 -24.55 -45.50 12.73
N ASP A 370 -25.13 -45.44 11.52
CA ASP A 370 -26.53 -45.86 11.30
C ASP A 370 -26.98 -45.86 9.81
N SER A 371 -28.09 -46.56 9.55
CA SER A 371 -28.98 -46.45 8.37
C SER A 371 -28.52 -46.88 6.95
N LEU A 372 -28.43 -48.21 6.76
CA LEU A 372 -29.25 -49.03 5.83
C LEU A 372 -29.33 -48.78 4.28
N GLY A 373 -28.99 -49.85 3.53
CA GLY A 373 -29.70 -50.30 2.31
C GLY A 373 -29.02 -50.05 0.94
N VAL A 374 -29.19 -50.86 -0.13
CA VAL A 374 -29.83 -52.19 -0.33
C VAL A 374 -29.13 -52.93 -1.49
N GLY A 375 -28.99 -54.27 -1.42
CA GLY A 375 -28.55 -55.14 -2.53
C GLY A 375 -27.05 -55.50 -2.51
N GLU A 376 -26.58 -56.66 -2.99
CA GLU A 376 -27.27 -57.87 -3.51
C GLU A 376 -26.66 -59.17 -2.91
N ARG A 377 -27.08 -60.36 -3.39
CA ARG A 377 -26.75 -61.68 -2.80
C ARG A 377 -25.52 -62.36 -3.42
N SER A 378 -24.87 -63.20 -2.59
CA SER A 378 -24.07 -64.39 -2.97
C SER A 378 -22.70 -64.13 -3.62
N THR A 379 -21.71 -65.03 -3.59
CA THR A 379 -21.64 -66.45 -3.16
C THR A 379 -20.44 -66.73 -2.20
N SER A 380 -20.27 -68.00 -1.81
CA SER A 380 -19.33 -68.54 -0.82
C SER A 380 -17.90 -68.86 -1.32
N SER A 381 -17.03 -69.24 -0.37
CA SER A 381 -15.67 -69.84 -0.49
C SER A 381 -14.49 -68.85 -0.70
N GLY A 382 -13.31 -69.07 -0.10
CA GLY A 382 -12.94 -70.12 0.87
C GLY A 382 -11.51 -70.04 1.44
N ALA A 383 -11.21 -70.98 2.35
CA ALA A 383 -9.91 -71.55 2.77
C ALA A 383 -8.59 -71.13 2.07
N SER A 384 -7.39 -71.11 2.70
CA SER A 384 -6.95 -71.47 4.08
C SER A 384 -5.43 -71.14 4.28
N ILE A 385 -4.78 -71.71 5.31
CA ILE A 385 -3.32 -71.68 5.67
C ILE A 385 -2.88 -70.42 6.48
N GLY A 386 -2.26 -70.52 7.67
CA GLY A 386 -2.30 -71.61 8.67
C GLY A 386 -0.96 -72.18 9.18
N THR A 387 -0.21 -71.44 10.01
CA THR A 387 0.82 -71.89 11.00
C THR A 387 1.24 -70.71 11.90
N GLY A 388 1.53 -70.80 13.21
CA GLY A 388 1.37 -71.91 14.17
C GLY A 388 2.17 -71.71 15.48
N GLY A 389 1.52 -71.75 16.66
CA GLY A 389 2.13 -71.82 18.01
C GLY A 389 2.56 -70.48 18.67
N GLY A 390 2.52 -70.30 19.99
CA GLY A 390 1.87 -71.12 21.04
C GLY A 390 2.29 -70.82 22.50
N GLY A 391 1.30 -70.60 23.40
CA GLY A 391 1.44 -70.60 24.87
C GLY A 391 2.00 -69.31 25.54
N GLY A 392 1.65 -68.97 26.79
CA GLY A 392 0.58 -69.51 27.64
C GLY A 392 0.73 -69.26 29.17
N GLY A 393 -0.10 -68.39 29.76
CA GLY A 393 -0.26 -68.20 31.22
C GLY A 393 0.86 -67.42 31.94
N GLY A 394 0.64 -66.80 33.12
CA GLY A 394 -0.62 -66.56 33.84
C GLY A 394 -0.40 -66.19 35.33
N SER A 395 -1.35 -65.44 35.93
CA SER A 395 -1.50 -65.15 37.39
C SER A 395 -0.45 -64.27 38.08
N LEU A 396 -0.71 -63.59 39.22
CA LEU A 396 -1.93 -63.05 39.88
C LEU A 396 -1.47 -62.11 41.04
N ASN A 397 -2.29 -61.10 41.42
CA ASN A 397 -2.57 -60.56 42.78
C ASN A 397 -1.44 -60.33 43.86
N SER A 398 -1.55 -59.44 44.86
CA SER A 398 -2.45 -58.29 45.19
C SER A 398 -2.04 -57.67 46.55
N ASP A 399 -2.66 -56.54 46.95
CA ASP A 399 -3.05 -56.22 48.36
C ASP A 399 -1.97 -55.83 49.43
N ARG A 400 -2.21 -54.97 50.46
CA ARG A 400 -3.29 -53.96 50.76
C ARG A 400 -3.07 -53.16 52.08
N LEU A 401 -3.85 -52.06 52.26
CA LEU A 401 -4.43 -51.47 53.52
C LEU A 401 -3.50 -50.83 54.60
N MET A 402 -3.92 -49.90 55.49
CA MET A 402 -5.20 -49.20 55.86
C MET A 402 -5.03 -47.64 55.78
N GLY A 403 -5.93 -46.68 56.14
CA GLY A 403 -7.26 -46.62 56.82
C GLY A 403 -7.17 -46.10 58.29
N GLY A 404 -8.03 -45.22 58.85
CA GLY A 404 -9.25 -44.50 58.40
C GLY A 404 -9.89 -43.61 59.53
N VAL A 405 -11.23 -43.47 59.56
CA VAL A 405 -12.12 -42.90 60.63
C VAL A 405 -12.55 -41.40 60.53
N GLN A 406 -13.79 -41.10 60.98
CA GLN A 406 -14.56 -39.83 60.93
C GLN A 406 -15.39 -39.63 62.24
N PRO A 407 -15.84 -38.41 62.64
CA PRO A 407 -17.23 -37.96 62.38
C PRO A 407 -17.43 -36.40 62.27
N ALA A 408 -18.68 -35.92 62.17
CA ALA A 408 -19.09 -34.49 62.04
C ALA A 408 -19.98 -33.99 63.22
N PRO A 409 -20.19 -32.66 63.42
CA PRO A 409 -21.53 -32.07 63.15
C PRO A 409 -21.65 -30.52 62.87
N THR A 410 -22.88 -30.10 62.48
CA THR A 410 -23.58 -28.79 62.71
C THR A 410 -23.13 -27.43 62.09
N SER A 411 -23.84 -27.03 61.01
CA SER A 411 -24.63 -25.77 60.77
C SER A 411 -24.09 -24.33 60.98
N ASN A 412 -24.38 -23.48 59.98
CA ASN A 412 -24.50 -21.99 59.98
C ASN A 412 -23.19 -21.16 60.17
N THR A 413 -22.97 -19.98 59.55
CA THR A 413 -23.75 -19.10 58.62
C THR A 413 -22.87 -18.49 57.51
N SER A 414 -23.48 -18.25 56.33
CA SER A 414 -23.17 -17.18 55.33
C SER A 414 -21.74 -16.65 55.14
N SER A 415 -21.11 -17.01 54.01
CA SER A 415 -20.39 -16.06 53.14
C SER A 415 -20.34 -16.61 51.71
N GLN A 416 -20.42 -15.72 50.70
CA GLN A 416 -20.25 -16.10 49.30
C GLN A 416 -18.76 -16.02 48.93
N SER A 417 -18.22 -17.08 48.33
CA SER A 417 -16.91 -17.06 47.65
C SER A 417 -16.93 -17.98 46.44
N ASN A 418 -16.15 -17.62 45.42
CA ASN A 418 -16.31 -18.18 44.07
C ASN A 418 -15.79 -19.62 43.95
N LEU A 419 -16.63 -20.51 43.44
CA LEU A 419 -16.28 -21.87 43.05
C LEU A 419 -16.49 -22.04 41.54
N ASP A 420 -15.52 -21.56 40.76
CA ASP A 420 -15.50 -21.79 39.31
C ASP A 420 -14.05 -21.89 38.81
N ASN A 421 -13.45 -23.09 38.90
CA ASN A 421 -12.07 -23.31 38.48
C ASN A 421 -11.74 -24.79 38.14
N THR A 422 -12.52 -25.43 37.26
CA THR A 422 -12.19 -26.76 36.69
C THR A 422 -12.82 -27.00 35.30
N ARG A 423 -12.63 -26.08 34.34
CA ARG A 423 -12.94 -26.31 32.91
C ARG A 423 -11.85 -25.69 32.00
N SER A 424 -10.78 -26.44 31.79
CA SER A 424 -9.65 -26.07 30.90
C SER A 424 -9.32 -27.18 29.90
N SER A 425 -10.32 -27.61 29.12
CA SER A 425 -10.21 -28.66 28.13
C SER A 425 -10.81 -28.21 26.79
N GLY A 426 -9.96 -28.03 25.77
CA GLY A 426 -10.37 -27.70 24.39
C GLY A 426 -10.48 -26.20 24.08
N ARG A 427 -9.36 -25.57 23.72
CA ARG A 427 -9.32 -24.39 22.82
C ARG A 427 -8.86 -24.86 21.45
N SER A 428 -9.29 -24.21 20.36
CA SER A 428 -8.84 -24.59 19.02
C SER A 428 -7.46 -24.01 18.69
N SER A 429 -6.70 -24.72 17.85
CA SER A 429 -5.48 -24.25 17.20
C SER A 429 -5.71 -22.97 16.37
N LEU A 430 -6.91 -22.82 15.81
CA LEU A 430 -7.34 -21.68 15.01
C LEU A 430 -7.53 -20.38 15.82
N ASP A 431 -8.05 -20.47 17.05
CA ASP A 431 -8.19 -19.31 17.94
C ASP A 431 -6.83 -18.69 18.29
N THR A 432 -5.79 -19.53 18.46
CA THR A 432 -4.41 -19.08 18.70
C THR A 432 -3.84 -18.28 17.52
N PHE A 433 -4.19 -18.67 16.28
CA PHE A 433 -3.85 -17.88 15.09
C PHE A 433 -4.65 -16.56 15.02
N ARG A 434 -5.94 -16.59 15.36
CA ARG A 434 -6.82 -15.40 15.41
C ARG A 434 -6.31 -14.34 16.39
N GLU A 435 -5.94 -14.72 17.61
CA GLU A 435 -5.33 -13.80 18.58
C GLU A 435 -4.05 -13.16 18.03
N SER A 436 -3.22 -13.95 17.35
CA SER A 436 -1.93 -13.50 16.80
C SER A 436 -2.10 -12.45 15.70
N LEU A 437 -3.07 -12.64 14.80
CA LEU A 437 -3.42 -11.70 13.74
C LEU A 437 -3.89 -10.34 14.29
N ILE A 438 -4.70 -10.36 15.36
CA ILE A 438 -5.17 -9.14 16.04
C ILE A 438 -3.98 -8.38 16.62
N LYS A 439 -3.14 -9.07 17.41
CA LYS A 439 -1.99 -8.49 18.11
C LYS A 439 -1.02 -7.80 17.16
N PHE A 440 -0.52 -8.50 16.13
CA PHE A 440 0.32 -7.91 15.08
C PHE A 440 -0.21 -6.55 14.58
N SER A 441 -1.51 -6.51 14.29
CA SER A 441 -2.11 -5.43 13.52
C SER A 441 -2.30 -4.13 14.30
N LYS A 442 -2.01 -4.12 15.61
CA LYS A 442 -2.38 -3.07 16.58
C LYS A 442 -1.59 -1.78 16.47
N TYR A 443 -0.30 -1.84 16.15
CA TYR A 443 0.62 -0.70 16.21
C TYR A 443 1.24 -0.37 14.83
N SER A 444 1.87 0.81 14.68
CA SER A 444 2.44 1.23 13.39
C SER A 444 3.70 2.12 13.45
N ALA A 445 4.09 2.66 14.60
CA ALA A 445 5.23 3.58 14.70
C ALA A 445 5.82 3.64 16.11
N LEU A 446 7.03 4.20 16.22
CA LEU A 446 7.65 4.64 17.47
C LEU A 446 7.55 6.16 17.58
N ARG A 447 7.10 6.67 18.73
CA ARG A 447 7.05 8.09 19.11
C ARG A 447 8.10 8.36 20.19
N PRO A 448 9.11 9.20 19.93
CA PRO A 448 9.97 9.70 21.01
C PRO A 448 9.16 10.52 22.02
N LEU A 449 9.39 10.27 23.31
CA LEU A 449 8.83 11.04 24.43
C LEU A 449 9.89 11.92 25.09
N ALA A 450 11.13 11.42 25.23
CA ALA A 450 12.26 12.15 25.81
C ALA A 450 13.59 11.69 25.20
N THR A 451 14.61 12.55 25.25
CA THR A 451 16.01 12.20 24.97
C THR A 451 16.86 12.60 26.18
N LEU A 452 17.80 11.75 26.58
CA LEU A 452 18.67 11.91 27.74
C LEU A 452 20.12 11.62 27.31
N ASN A 453 21.10 12.26 27.94
CA ASN A 453 22.51 11.99 27.69
C ASN A 453 23.15 11.30 28.90
N TYR A 454 23.88 10.21 28.65
CA TYR A 454 24.51 9.41 29.70
C TYR A 454 25.67 10.14 30.39
N SER A 455 26.37 11.01 29.64
CA SER A 455 27.36 11.96 30.17
C SER A 455 27.33 13.24 29.34
N ASN A 456 27.48 14.38 30.02
CA ASN A 456 27.74 15.69 29.39
C ASN A 456 29.23 16.09 29.54
N ASP A 457 30.03 15.31 30.26
CA ASP A 457 31.46 15.58 30.49
C ASP A 457 32.28 15.18 29.24
N SER A 458 32.89 16.15 28.57
CA SER A 458 33.78 15.94 27.40
C SER A 458 35.08 15.18 27.72
N ASN A 459 35.32 14.83 28.99
CA ASN A 459 36.51 14.11 29.46
C ASN A 459 36.45 12.58 29.24
N TYR A 460 35.30 12.02 28.84
CA TYR A 460 35.17 10.58 28.61
C TYR A 460 35.46 10.21 27.15
N VAL A 461 36.47 9.35 26.94
CA VAL A 461 36.87 8.83 25.62
C VAL A 461 35.81 7.90 24.99
N SER A 462 34.82 7.46 25.78
CA SER A 462 33.68 6.67 25.29
C SER A 462 32.53 6.76 26.29
N THR A 463 31.30 6.83 25.78
CA THR A 463 30.05 7.05 26.53
C THR A 463 29.03 5.91 26.34
N ILE A 464 29.47 4.75 25.83
CA ILE A 464 28.61 3.58 25.56
C ILE A 464 27.79 3.18 26.80
N VAL A 465 26.47 3.18 26.64
CA VAL A 465 25.52 2.55 27.57
C VAL A 465 25.52 1.05 27.31
N SER A 466 25.94 0.24 28.29
CA SER A 466 25.98 -1.22 28.17
C SER A 466 24.66 -1.86 28.61
N SER A 467 23.95 -1.23 29.54
CA SER A 467 22.76 -1.82 30.18
C SER A 467 21.81 -0.75 30.70
N ILE A 468 20.52 -1.00 30.51
CA ILE A 468 19.40 -0.22 31.04
C ILE A 468 18.43 -1.24 31.65
N GLU A 469 17.96 -1.00 32.87
CA GLU A 469 16.94 -1.86 33.51
C GLU A 469 15.99 -1.02 34.38
N PHE A 470 14.70 -1.37 34.39
CA PHE A 470 13.70 -0.77 35.28
C PHE A 470 13.71 -1.42 36.67
N ASP A 471 13.27 -0.66 37.67
CA ASP A 471 12.96 -1.21 38.98
C ASP A 471 11.70 -2.10 38.95
N LYS A 472 11.42 -2.75 40.08
CA LYS A 472 10.25 -3.61 40.29
C LYS A 472 8.94 -2.94 39.86
N ASP A 473 8.72 -1.70 40.28
CA ASP A 473 7.45 -0.97 40.10
C ASP A 473 7.46 -0.15 38.79
N SER A 474 8.58 -0.14 38.06
CA SER A 474 8.79 0.59 36.82
C SER A 474 8.59 2.11 36.94
N GLU A 475 8.94 2.67 38.10
CA GLU A 475 9.02 4.11 38.39
C GLU A 475 10.43 4.65 38.13
N TYR A 476 11.45 3.85 38.43
CA TYR A 476 12.85 4.20 38.25
C TYR A 476 13.51 3.33 37.20
N PHE A 477 14.54 3.86 36.54
CA PHE A 477 15.40 3.09 35.65
C PHE A 477 16.87 3.41 35.88
N ALA A 478 17.69 2.36 35.84
CA ALA A 478 19.12 2.41 36.00
C ALA A 478 19.78 2.41 34.61
N ILE A 479 20.82 3.24 34.45
CA ILE A 479 21.66 3.28 33.25
C ILE A 479 23.10 3.02 33.67
N ALA A 480 23.75 2.07 33.02
CA ALA A 480 25.14 1.69 33.26
C ALA A 480 25.93 1.52 31.96
N GLY A 481 27.25 1.56 32.05
CA GLY A 481 28.12 1.67 30.88
C GLY A 481 29.59 1.86 31.21
N VAL A 482 30.36 2.25 30.19
CA VAL A 482 31.83 2.34 30.25
C VAL A 482 32.38 3.53 31.04
N THR A 483 31.52 4.45 31.50
CA THR A 483 31.86 5.63 32.33
C THR A 483 32.15 5.31 33.80
N LYS A 484 32.07 4.03 34.20
CA LYS A 484 32.25 3.55 35.59
C LYS A 484 31.26 4.13 36.61
N ARG A 485 30.07 4.52 36.18
CA ARG A 485 28.99 5.04 37.03
C ARG A 485 27.71 4.27 36.74
N ILE A 486 26.86 4.09 37.76
CA ILE A 486 25.47 3.65 37.59
C ILE A 486 24.60 4.85 37.96
N LYS A 487 23.76 5.32 37.03
CA LYS A 487 22.88 6.48 37.18
C LYS A 487 21.43 6.02 37.27
N ILE A 488 20.67 6.56 38.22
CA ILE A 488 19.26 6.24 38.46
C ILE A 488 18.39 7.45 38.14
N PHE A 489 17.36 7.27 37.32
CA PHE A 489 16.42 8.31 36.91
C PHE A 489 14.98 7.94 37.29
N ASP A 490 14.17 8.94 37.64
CA ASP A 490 12.70 8.81 37.70
C ASP A 490 12.11 8.95 36.29
N TYR A 491 11.30 7.97 35.91
CA TYR A 491 10.61 7.90 34.63
C TYR A 491 9.67 9.09 34.37
N TYR A 492 8.92 9.53 35.39
CA TYR A 492 7.91 10.59 35.23
C TYR A 492 8.58 11.97 35.11
N THR A 493 9.59 12.22 35.94
CA THR A 493 10.45 13.41 35.83
C THR A 493 11.17 13.48 34.48
N ALA A 494 11.76 12.36 34.02
CA ALA A 494 12.49 12.32 32.73
C ALA A 494 11.61 12.55 31.49
N ILE A 495 10.28 12.40 31.60
CA ILE A 495 9.33 12.76 30.53
C ILE A 495 8.82 14.19 30.68
N ARG A 496 8.49 14.62 31.91
CA ARG A 496 7.99 15.98 32.18
C ARG A 496 9.04 17.05 31.79
N ASP A 497 10.30 16.80 32.14
CA ASP A 497 11.37 17.79 32.01
C ASP A 497 12.07 17.71 30.63
N ALA A 498 11.60 16.82 29.75
CA ALA A 498 12.06 16.67 28.37
C ALA A 498 11.86 17.91 27.48
N ALA A 499 11.04 18.88 27.92
CA ALA A 499 10.89 20.18 27.26
C ALA A 499 12.05 21.17 27.55
N VAL A 500 12.97 20.83 28.45
CA VAL A 500 14.03 21.71 28.96
C VAL A 500 15.44 21.16 28.69
N ASP A 501 15.57 19.96 28.12
CA ASP A 501 16.82 19.19 27.89
C ASP A 501 17.70 18.94 29.14
N ILE A 502 17.28 19.38 30.33
CA ILE A 502 18.00 19.20 31.60
C ILE A 502 17.44 17.98 32.35
N ASN A 503 18.20 16.88 32.35
CA ASN A 503 17.82 15.63 33.01
C ASN A 503 18.91 15.16 33.98
N TYR A 504 18.69 15.33 35.28
CA TYR A 504 19.63 14.90 36.33
C TYR A 504 19.24 13.52 36.91
N PRO A 505 20.22 12.63 37.17
CA PRO A 505 19.98 11.41 37.92
C PRO A 505 19.71 11.72 39.40
N ILE A 506 18.76 11.01 40.00
CA ILE A 506 18.42 11.14 41.43
C ILE A 506 19.51 10.53 42.31
N ASN A 507 20.00 9.34 41.92
CA ASN A 507 21.11 8.65 42.58
C ASN A 507 22.19 8.31 41.55
N GLU A 508 23.45 8.38 41.97
CA GLU A 508 24.60 7.94 41.20
C GLU A 508 25.53 7.10 42.10
N MET A 509 26.07 6.02 41.56
CA MET A 509 26.96 5.08 42.26
C MET A 509 28.25 4.86 41.45
N THR A 510 29.39 5.15 42.05
CA THR A 510 30.71 5.10 41.39
C THR A 510 31.35 3.72 41.51
N CYS A 511 31.76 3.16 40.38
CA CYS A 511 32.29 1.80 40.26
C CYS A 511 33.81 1.80 40.00
N ASN A 512 34.49 0.70 40.34
CA ASN A 512 35.95 0.59 40.19
C ASN A 512 36.35 0.33 38.73
N SER A 513 35.58 -0.49 37.99
CA SER A 513 35.75 -0.74 36.55
C SER A 513 34.50 -0.40 35.72
N LYS A 514 34.56 -0.69 34.42
CA LYS A 514 33.49 -0.49 33.44
C LYS A 514 32.39 -1.52 33.67
N ILE A 515 31.12 -1.09 33.68
CA ILE A 515 29.99 -1.99 33.92
C ILE A 515 29.50 -2.62 32.61
N SER A 516 29.28 -3.93 32.62
CA SER A 516 28.78 -4.72 31.49
C SER A 516 27.26 -4.91 31.53
N CYS A 517 26.71 -5.14 32.72
CA CYS A 517 25.28 -5.38 32.93
C CYS A 517 24.83 -4.89 34.32
N VAL A 518 23.61 -4.38 34.40
CA VAL A 518 22.88 -4.19 35.68
C VAL A 518 21.56 -4.94 35.64
N ILE A 519 21.11 -5.42 36.80
CA ILE A 519 19.82 -6.08 36.99
C ILE A 519 19.23 -5.69 38.35
N TRP A 520 17.93 -5.35 38.35
CA TRP A 520 17.21 -5.02 39.58
C TRP A 520 16.59 -6.28 40.20
N ASN A 521 16.56 -6.35 41.52
CA ASN A 521 15.87 -7.46 42.20
C ASN A 521 14.35 -7.32 42.04
N SER A 522 13.68 -8.31 41.44
CA SER A 522 12.23 -8.28 41.19
C SER A 522 11.35 -8.26 42.46
N TYR A 523 11.93 -8.34 43.66
CA TYR A 523 11.20 -8.26 44.93
C TYR A 523 11.62 -7.08 45.82
N PHE A 524 12.93 -6.88 46.02
CA PHE A 524 13.50 -5.85 46.90
C PHE A 524 13.90 -4.60 46.11
N LYS A 525 13.04 -3.57 46.14
CA LYS A 525 13.18 -2.34 45.31
C LYS A 525 14.52 -1.61 45.46
N GLN A 526 15.17 -1.68 46.62
CA GLN A 526 16.48 -1.04 46.82
C GLN A 526 17.69 -1.87 46.35
N VAL A 527 17.51 -3.15 45.96
CA VAL A 527 18.63 -4.05 45.66
C VAL A 527 18.89 -4.13 44.14
N LEU A 528 20.07 -3.70 43.73
CA LEU A 528 20.57 -3.77 42.36
C LEU A 528 21.87 -4.59 42.31
N ALA A 529 22.03 -5.45 41.31
CA ALA A 529 23.29 -6.15 41.03
C ALA A 529 23.94 -5.60 39.75
N SER A 530 25.28 -5.57 39.71
CA SER A 530 26.07 -5.14 38.56
C SER A 530 27.26 -6.06 38.31
N SER A 531 27.53 -6.40 37.05
CA SER A 531 28.76 -7.09 36.63
C SER A 531 29.73 -6.12 35.95
N ASP A 532 31.04 -6.37 36.09
CA ASP A 532 32.09 -5.50 35.54
C ASP A 532 33.14 -6.19 34.66
N TYR A 533 34.00 -5.36 34.07
CA TYR A 533 35.03 -5.76 33.10
C TYR A 533 36.21 -6.53 33.70
N GLU A 534 36.41 -6.55 35.03
CA GLU A 534 37.43 -7.36 35.68
C GLU A 534 36.90 -8.76 36.03
N GLY A 535 35.58 -8.93 36.13
CA GLY A 535 34.93 -10.17 36.56
C GLY A 535 34.07 -10.03 37.81
N ILE A 536 34.07 -8.85 38.43
CA ILE A 536 33.46 -8.62 39.73
C ILE A 536 31.94 -8.50 39.59
N VAL A 537 31.20 -9.15 40.49
CA VAL A 537 29.76 -8.98 40.65
C VAL A 537 29.48 -8.27 41.96
N THR A 538 28.93 -7.05 41.89
CA THR A 538 28.65 -6.20 43.06
C THR A 538 27.15 -6.09 43.30
N ILE A 539 26.74 -6.18 44.57
CA ILE A 539 25.39 -5.89 45.05
C ILE A 539 25.38 -4.50 45.69
N TRP A 540 24.38 -3.71 45.34
CA TRP A 540 24.20 -2.32 45.76
C TRP A 540 22.88 -2.16 46.49
N ASP A 541 22.88 -1.33 47.54
CA ASP A 541 21.68 -0.66 48.02
C ASP A 541 21.57 0.70 47.32
N VAL A 542 20.55 0.84 46.49
CA VAL A 542 20.31 2.01 45.63
C VAL A 542 19.86 3.24 46.42
N LEU A 543 19.26 3.06 47.61
CA LEU A 543 18.77 4.16 48.44
C LEU A 543 19.92 4.78 49.26
N THR A 544 20.76 3.95 49.88
CA THR A 544 21.94 4.41 50.63
C THR A 544 23.13 4.72 49.71
N ARG A 545 23.09 4.28 48.45
CA ARG A 545 24.17 4.37 47.45
C ARG A 545 25.44 3.58 47.84
N THR A 546 25.30 2.54 48.65
CA THR A 546 26.43 1.74 49.17
C THR A 546 26.52 0.35 48.55
N ARG A 547 27.76 -0.15 48.41
CA ARG A 547 28.02 -1.57 48.09
C ARG A 547 27.72 -2.42 49.32
N THR A 548 26.84 -3.41 49.20
CA THR A 548 26.44 -4.32 50.29
C THR A 548 27.17 -5.66 50.24
N LYS A 549 27.46 -6.18 49.04
CA LYS A 549 28.32 -7.36 48.83
C LYS A 549 29.11 -7.23 47.52
N THR A 550 30.24 -7.94 47.45
CA THR A 550 31.09 -8.06 46.27
C THR A 550 31.52 -9.52 46.12
N PHE A 551 31.45 -10.06 44.91
CA PHE A 551 31.85 -11.42 44.58
C PHE A 551 32.99 -11.39 43.54
N GLU A 552 34.11 -12.03 43.87
CA GLU A 552 35.38 -11.92 43.13
C GLU A 552 35.96 -13.32 42.84
N GLU A 553 35.23 -14.17 42.09
CA GLU A 553 35.69 -15.52 41.69
C GLU A 553 35.73 -15.79 40.18
N HIS A 554 35.36 -14.83 39.32
CA HIS A 554 35.51 -14.98 37.87
C HIS A 554 36.90 -14.54 37.45
N ASP A 555 37.61 -15.38 36.69
CA ASP A 555 38.99 -15.12 36.26
C ASP A 555 39.11 -14.04 35.16
N LYS A 556 37.96 -13.58 34.62
CA LYS A 556 37.86 -12.60 33.53
C LYS A 556 36.51 -11.84 33.60
N ARG A 557 36.40 -10.77 32.81
CA ARG A 557 35.17 -10.01 32.50
C ARG A 557 33.89 -10.84 32.64
N CYS A 558 33.04 -10.41 33.55
CA CYS A 558 31.68 -10.89 33.64
C CYS A 558 30.83 -10.05 32.67
N TRP A 559 30.17 -10.68 31.69
CA TRP A 559 29.34 -9.97 30.71
C TRP A 559 27.94 -9.65 31.23
N CYS A 560 27.44 -10.46 32.14
CA CYS A 560 26.02 -10.54 32.44
C CYS A 560 25.76 -11.01 33.87
N VAL A 561 24.68 -10.50 34.44
CA VAL A 561 24.18 -10.86 35.77
C VAL A 561 22.65 -10.91 35.73
N ASP A 562 22.05 -11.83 36.48
CA ASP A 562 20.59 -11.97 36.58
C ASP A 562 20.14 -12.41 37.98
N PHE A 563 18.99 -11.89 38.43
CA PHE A 563 18.30 -12.38 39.63
C PHE A 563 17.26 -13.43 39.26
N ASN A 564 17.09 -14.45 40.10
CA ASN A 564 15.99 -15.38 39.94
C ASN A 564 14.69 -14.72 40.44
N GLU A 565 13.64 -14.71 39.60
CA GLU A 565 12.37 -14.04 39.95
C GLU A 565 11.55 -14.82 41.00
N VAL A 566 11.86 -16.10 41.22
CA VAL A 566 11.17 -16.99 42.18
C VAL A 566 11.95 -17.11 43.50
N ASP A 567 13.25 -17.41 43.43
CA ASP A 567 14.16 -17.31 44.58
C ASP A 567 14.89 -15.97 44.56
N THR A 568 14.30 -14.99 45.24
CA THR A 568 14.77 -13.59 45.28
C THR A 568 16.17 -13.40 45.89
N ARG A 569 16.77 -14.47 46.44
CA ARG A 569 18.14 -14.49 46.98
C ARG A 569 19.15 -15.15 46.04
N LEU A 570 18.72 -15.80 44.97
CA LEU A 570 19.57 -16.49 44.01
C LEU A 570 19.90 -15.55 42.83
N LEU A 571 21.19 -15.53 42.47
CA LEU A 571 21.76 -14.73 41.39
C LEU A 571 22.59 -15.64 40.49
N ALA A 572 22.67 -15.34 39.19
CA ALA A 572 23.59 -15.99 38.26
C ALA A 572 24.44 -14.95 37.52
N SER A 573 25.68 -15.31 37.18
CA SER A 573 26.59 -14.48 36.39
C SER A 573 27.35 -15.31 35.35
N GLY A 574 27.63 -14.73 34.18
CA GLY A 574 28.35 -15.40 33.08
C GLY A 574 29.55 -14.58 32.58
N SER A 575 30.67 -15.25 32.29
CA SER A 575 31.96 -14.61 32.03
C SER A 575 32.73 -15.17 30.81
N ASP A 576 33.70 -14.38 30.34
CA ASP A 576 34.75 -14.78 29.40
C ASP A 576 35.67 -15.91 29.94
N ASP A 577 35.59 -16.26 31.23
CA ASP A 577 36.23 -17.45 31.81
C ASP A 577 35.57 -18.78 31.41
N ALA A 578 34.48 -18.71 30.62
CA ALA A 578 33.64 -19.84 30.19
C ALA A 578 32.89 -20.54 31.34
N ARG A 579 32.60 -19.83 32.43
CA ARG A 579 31.77 -20.31 33.55
C ARG A 579 30.49 -19.51 33.71
N VAL A 580 29.47 -20.18 34.24
CA VAL A 580 28.33 -19.55 34.91
C VAL A 580 28.44 -19.82 36.40
N LYS A 581 28.43 -18.78 37.22
CA LYS A 581 28.43 -18.91 38.69
C LYS A 581 27.05 -18.60 39.24
N LEU A 582 26.64 -19.37 40.25
CA LEU A 582 25.43 -19.14 41.04
C LEU A 582 25.80 -18.60 42.41
N TRP A 583 25.12 -17.56 42.86
CA TRP A 583 25.38 -16.90 44.14
C TRP A 583 24.09 -16.84 44.96
N SER A 584 24.20 -17.07 46.27
CA SER A 584 23.12 -16.71 47.20
C SER A 584 23.52 -15.46 47.96
N LEU A 585 22.63 -14.48 48.09
CA LEU A 585 22.89 -13.27 48.88
C LEU A 585 23.27 -13.59 50.35
N ASN A 586 22.90 -14.78 50.86
CA ASN A 586 23.23 -15.25 52.20
C ASN A 586 24.64 -15.87 52.35
N VAL A 587 25.37 -16.07 51.25
CA VAL A 587 26.69 -16.73 51.21
C VAL A 587 27.69 -15.76 50.57
N ASP A 588 28.98 -15.88 50.89
CA ASP A 588 30.05 -14.98 50.38
C ASP A 588 30.89 -15.61 49.25
N HIS A 589 30.51 -16.81 48.82
CA HIS A 589 31.13 -17.61 47.75
C HIS A 589 30.06 -18.17 46.81
N SER A 590 30.46 -18.62 45.62
CA SER A 590 29.52 -19.25 44.68
C SER A 590 28.97 -20.57 45.22
N VAL A 591 27.64 -20.70 45.17
CA VAL A 591 26.89 -21.88 45.62
C VAL A 591 27.08 -23.04 44.65
N ALA A 592 27.26 -22.73 43.37
CA ALA A 592 27.70 -23.67 42.35
C ALA A 592 28.33 -22.96 41.15
N THR A 593 29.03 -23.73 40.32
CA THR A 593 29.60 -23.29 39.04
C THR A 593 29.19 -24.30 37.95
N ILE A 594 28.78 -23.80 36.78
CA ILE A 594 28.56 -24.56 35.55
C ILE A 594 29.68 -24.21 34.58
N GLU A 595 30.41 -25.20 34.06
CA GLU A 595 31.46 -24.96 33.08
C GLU A 595 30.90 -25.13 31.65
N ALA A 596 31.07 -24.09 30.84
CA ALA A 596 30.61 -24.02 29.46
C ALA A 596 31.75 -24.36 28.48
N ARG A 597 31.41 -24.63 27.21
CA ARG A 597 32.38 -24.98 26.16
C ARG A 597 33.12 -23.77 25.57
N ALA A 598 32.63 -22.57 25.84
CA ALA A 598 33.16 -21.30 25.39
C ALA A 598 32.65 -20.17 26.29
N ASN A 599 33.19 -18.96 26.12
CA ASN A 599 32.78 -17.73 26.83
C ASN A 599 31.26 -17.58 26.91
N VAL A 600 30.74 -17.19 28.07
CA VAL A 600 29.32 -16.94 28.29
C VAL A 600 29.04 -15.44 28.17
N CYS A 601 28.23 -15.07 27.19
CA CYS A 601 27.93 -13.66 26.87
C CYS A 601 26.67 -13.17 27.59
N CYS A 602 25.72 -14.05 27.90
CA CYS A 602 24.46 -13.71 28.54
C CYS A 602 23.92 -14.88 29.38
N VAL A 603 23.27 -14.57 30.51
CA VAL A 603 22.59 -15.51 31.41
C VAL A 603 21.23 -14.94 31.78
N LYS A 604 20.18 -15.78 31.81
CA LYS A 604 18.85 -15.43 32.35
C LYS A 604 18.15 -16.64 33.00
N PHE A 605 17.51 -16.42 34.14
CA PHE A 605 16.61 -17.39 34.77
C PHE A 605 15.27 -17.48 34.06
N ASN A 606 14.60 -18.62 34.18
CA ASN A 606 13.21 -18.76 33.74
C ASN A 606 12.27 -18.01 34.70
N PRO A 607 11.39 -17.10 34.22
CA PRO A 607 10.57 -16.22 35.06
C PRO A 607 9.53 -16.94 35.96
N LYS A 608 9.34 -18.26 35.81
CA LYS A 608 8.48 -19.06 36.71
C LYS A 608 9.16 -20.28 37.35
N SER A 609 10.47 -20.48 37.17
CA SER A 609 11.17 -21.64 37.75
C SER A 609 12.42 -21.22 38.51
N SER A 610 12.44 -21.52 39.81
CA SER A 610 13.61 -21.34 40.67
C SER A 610 14.81 -22.21 40.26
N CYS A 611 14.58 -23.30 39.51
CA CYS A 611 15.62 -24.26 39.14
C CYS A 611 15.94 -24.34 37.64
N HIS A 612 15.46 -23.41 36.80
CA HIS A 612 15.81 -23.40 35.36
C HIS A 612 16.54 -22.13 34.93
N LEU A 613 17.61 -22.31 34.14
CA LEU A 613 18.53 -21.26 33.71
C LEU A 613 18.90 -21.41 32.24
N ALA A 614 18.88 -20.32 31.49
CA ALA A 614 19.36 -20.25 30.10
C ALA A 614 20.61 -19.37 30.00
N PHE A 615 21.56 -19.73 29.14
CA PHE A 615 22.71 -18.88 28.83
C PHE A 615 23.21 -19.04 27.38
N GLY A 616 23.62 -17.93 26.77
CA GLY A 616 24.14 -17.86 25.41
C GLY A 616 25.67 -17.83 25.39
N THR A 617 26.26 -18.61 24.48
CA THR A 617 27.71 -18.84 24.41
C THR A 617 28.33 -18.44 23.08
N ALA A 618 29.65 -18.18 23.13
CA ALA A 618 30.43 -17.83 21.96
C ALA A 618 30.51 -18.97 20.91
N ASP A 619 30.25 -20.22 21.28
CA ASP A 619 30.14 -21.40 20.39
C ASP A 619 28.82 -21.48 19.59
N HIS A 620 28.10 -20.35 19.49
CA HIS A 620 26.91 -20.16 18.66
C HIS A 620 25.67 -20.92 19.15
N CYS A 621 25.70 -21.38 20.41
CA CYS A 621 24.63 -22.15 21.05
C CYS A 621 23.89 -21.34 22.13
N VAL A 622 22.67 -21.79 22.46
CA VAL A 622 22.01 -21.46 23.73
C VAL A 622 21.91 -22.73 24.56
N ASN A 623 22.37 -22.67 25.80
CA ASN A 623 22.34 -23.75 26.77
C ASN A 623 21.16 -23.53 27.73
N TYR A 624 20.43 -24.60 28.07
CA TYR A 624 19.37 -24.57 29.08
C TYR A 624 19.63 -25.68 30.10
N TYR A 625 19.62 -25.34 31.39
CA TYR A 625 20.04 -26.20 32.49
C TYR A 625 18.97 -26.31 33.59
N ASP A 626 18.93 -27.47 34.22
CA ASP A 626 18.32 -27.66 35.54
C ASP A 626 19.39 -27.47 36.62
N LEU A 627 19.15 -26.56 37.56
CA LEU A 627 20.09 -26.29 38.65
C LEU A 627 20.22 -27.47 39.63
N ARG A 628 19.28 -28.42 39.59
CA ARG A 628 19.32 -29.70 40.32
C ARG A 628 20.27 -30.72 39.66
N ASN A 629 20.67 -30.53 38.41
CA ASN A 629 21.59 -31.41 37.69
C ASN A 629 22.55 -30.64 36.77
N LEU A 630 23.59 -30.06 37.38
CA LEU A 630 24.57 -29.21 36.70
C LEU A 630 25.52 -29.96 35.73
N LYS A 631 25.44 -31.30 35.63
CA LYS A 631 26.42 -32.10 34.86
C LYS A 631 26.22 -32.03 33.36
N GLN A 632 25.00 -31.80 32.88
CA GLN A 632 24.65 -31.71 31.45
C GLN A 632 23.48 -30.74 31.26
N PRO A 633 23.40 -30.01 30.13
CA PRO A 633 22.22 -29.20 29.83
C PRO A 633 20.99 -30.09 29.60
N LEU A 634 19.82 -29.59 30.00
CA LEU A 634 18.52 -30.15 29.58
C LEU A 634 18.35 -30.03 28.06
N CYS A 635 18.68 -28.86 27.51
CA CYS A 635 18.51 -28.56 26.09
C CYS A 635 19.69 -27.74 25.56
N LEU A 636 20.05 -27.99 24.30
CA LEU A 636 21.12 -27.27 23.60
C LEU A 636 20.59 -26.83 22.23
N PHE A 637 20.30 -25.53 22.10
CA PHE A 637 19.77 -24.95 20.87
C PHE A 637 20.92 -24.54 19.95
N LYS A 638 20.83 -24.95 18.68
CA LYS A 638 21.86 -24.71 17.66
C LYS A 638 21.23 -24.15 16.40
N GLY A 639 21.86 -23.14 15.79
CA GLY A 639 21.39 -22.58 14.52
C GLY A 639 21.83 -21.15 14.22
N HIS A 640 22.48 -20.45 15.16
CA HIS A 640 23.22 -19.23 14.85
C HIS A 640 24.56 -19.57 14.18
N ARG A 641 25.09 -18.62 13.40
CA ARG A 641 26.35 -18.75 12.63
C ARG A 641 27.54 -18.03 13.29
N LYS A 642 27.31 -17.33 14.41
CA LYS A 642 28.29 -16.61 15.23
C LYS A 642 27.84 -16.65 16.70
N ALA A 643 28.64 -16.05 17.60
CA ALA A 643 28.36 -15.94 19.03
C ALA A 643 26.95 -15.44 19.35
N VAL A 644 26.33 -16.00 20.40
CA VAL A 644 25.03 -15.54 20.92
C VAL A 644 25.27 -14.42 21.93
N SER A 645 24.88 -13.19 21.61
CA SER A 645 25.14 -12.00 22.42
C SER A 645 24.16 -11.86 23.59
N TYR A 646 22.86 -12.07 23.33
CA TYR A 646 21.80 -11.98 24.33
C TYR A 646 20.85 -13.16 24.27
N VAL A 647 20.30 -13.52 25.44
CA VAL A 647 19.22 -14.48 25.64
C VAL A 647 18.22 -13.81 26.59
N LYS A 648 16.94 -13.78 26.21
CA LYS A 648 15.83 -13.26 27.02
C LYS A 648 14.66 -14.24 26.89
N PHE A 649 13.96 -14.49 27.99
CA PHE A 649 12.68 -15.20 27.94
C PHE A 649 11.61 -14.28 27.33
N LEU A 650 10.72 -14.86 26.54
CA LEU A 650 9.51 -14.21 26.03
C LEU A 650 8.29 -14.59 26.88
N ASN A 651 8.33 -15.79 27.46
CA ASN A 651 7.45 -16.29 28.53
C ASN A 651 8.14 -17.50 29.19
N THR A 652 7.39 -18.40 29.84
CA THR A 652 7.91 -19.57 30.55
C THR A 652 8.53 -20.63 29.62
N ASP A 653 8.08 -20.71 28.37
CA ASP A 653 8.35 -21.82 27.43
C ASP A 653 9.07 -21.35 26.15
N GLU A 654 8.96 -20.06 25.82
CA GLU A 654 9.60 -19.43 24.65
C GLU A 654 10.84 -18.60 25.05
N ILE A 655 11.98 -18.90 24.43
CA ILE A 655 13.25 -18.16 24.58
C ILE A 655 13.58 -17.44 23.27
N VAL A 656 14.08 -16.21 23.36
CA VAL A 656 14.65 -15.47 22.23
C VAL A 656 16.15 -15.24 22.44
N SER A 657 16.94 -15.53 21.41
CA SER A 657 18.37 -15.20 21.36
C SER A 657 18.69 -14.17 20.28
N ALA A 658 19.69 -13.33 20.53
CA ALA A 658 20.34 -12.45 19.55
C ALA A 658 21.76 -12.95 19.26
N SER A 659 22.25 -12.72 18.04
CA SER A 659 23.61 -13.07 17.65
C SER A 659 24.20 -12.01 16.72
N THR A 660 25.53 -11.96 16.64
CA THR A 660 26.27 -11.15 15.65
C THR A 660 26.21 -11.74 14.22
N ASP A 661 25.30 -12.67 13.94
CA ASP A 661 24.99 -13.19 12.61
C ASP A 661 23.81 -12.49 11.90
N GLY A 662 23.39 -11.33 12.40
CA GLY A 662 22.29 -10.52 11.87
C GLY A 662 20.90 -11.14 12.07
N GLN A 663 20.75 -12.05 13.04
CA GLN A 663 19.47 -12.72 13.31
C GLN A 663 19.13 -12.72 14.81
N LEU A 664 17.83 -12.62 15.09
CA LEU A 664 17.26 -13.13 16.33
C LEU A 664 16.65 -14.51 16.06
N LYS A 665 16.58 -15.39 17.06
CA LYS A 665 15.91 -16.69 16.95
C LYS A 665 14.98 -16.95 18.13
N LEU A 666 13.78 -17.43 17.84
CA LEU A 666 12.80 -17.93 18.80
C LEU A 666 12.97 -19.44 18.92
N TRP A 667 12.95 -19.94 20.16
CA TRP A 667 13.11 -21.36 20.51
C TRP A 667 12.00 -21.78 21.48
N ASN A 668 11.54 -23.02 21.37
CA ASN A 668 10.65 -23.64 22.36
C ASN A 668 11.46 -24.56 23.27
N ILE A 669 11.34 -24.39 24.57
CA ILE A 669 12.01 -25.23 25.59
C ILE A 669 11.53 -26.69 25.51
N ASN A 670 10.26 -26.89 25.17
CA ASN A 670 9.61 -28.20 25.10
C ASN A 670 9.75 -28.89 23.73
N SER A 671 10.44 -28.25 22.76
CA SER A 671 10.68 -28.83 21.41
C SER A 671 12.11 -28.59 20.90
N PRO A 672 13.16 -28.93 21.67
CA PRO A 672 14.54 -28.77 21.24
C PRO A 672 14.89 -29.78 20.12
N PRO A 673 15.85 -29.47 19.22
CA PRO A 673 16.64 -28.23 19.15
C PRO A 673 16.07 -27.21 18.14
N PHE A 674 14.78 -27.33 17.75
CA PHE A 674 14.26 -26.62 16.58
C PHE A 674 14.08 -25.11 16.81
N CYS A 675 14.47 -24.30 15.82
CA CYS A 675 14.25 -22.86 15.81
C CYS A 675 12.84 -22.56 15.29
N LEU A 676 11.93 -22.09 16.16
CA LEU A 676 10.56 -21.75 15.78
C LEU A 676 10.49 -20.67 14.69
N ARG A 677 11.34 -19.64 14.81
CA ARG A 677 11.40 -18.52 13.87
C ARG A 677 12.74 -17.81 13.95
N SER A 678 13.24 -17.35 12.80
CA SER A 678 14.38 -16.42 12.70
C SER A 678 13.91 -15.04 12.25
N PHE A 679 14.32 -13.99 12.97
CA PHE A 679 13.96 -12.60 12.66
C PHE A 679 15.12 -11.89 11.97
N THR A 680 14.82 -11.12 10.92
CA THR A 680 15.81 -10.41 10.09
C THR A 680 15.37 -8.98 9.79
N GLY A 681 16.34 -8.07 9.56
CA GLY A 681 16.10 -6.67 9.20
C GLY A 681 17.02 -5.67 9.91
N HIS A 682 17.44 -6.01 11.14
CA HIS A 682 18.53 -5.33 11.84
C HIS A 682 19.90 -5.79 11.30
N ILE A 683 20.95 -4.99 11.54
CA ILE A 683 22.32 -5.29 11.13
C ILE A 683 23.16 -5.42 12.41
N ASN A 684 23.54 -6.64 12.79
CA ASN A 684 24.44 -6.91 13.90
C ASN A 684 25.49 -7.91 13.42
N GLU A 685 26.74 -7.45 13.21
CA GLU A 685 27.84 -8.24 12.65
C GLU A 685 29.09 -8.30 13.54
N LYS A 686 29.33 -7.26 14.34
CA LYS A 686 30.54 -7.00 15.12
C LYS A 686 30.22 -6.72 16.59
N ASN A 687 29.13 -5.98 16.84
CA ASN A 687 28.78 -5.43 18.15
C ASN A 687 27.64 -6.21 18.81
N PHE A 688 27.59 -6.17 20.14
CA PHE A 688 26.44 -6.67 20.90
C PHE A 688 25.42 -5.53 21.04
N ALA A 689 24.41 -5.52 20.17
CA ALA A 689 23.29 -4.59 20.26
C ALA A 689 22.19 -5.13 21.20
N GLY A 690 21.57 -4.24 21.98
CA GLY A 690 20.68 -4.61 23.08
C GLY A 690 19.41 -5.33 22.63
N LEU A 691 18.89 -6.23 23.48
CA LEU A 691 17.66 -7.00 23.25
C LEU A 691 16.69 -6.86 24.44
N ALA A 692 15.45 -6.46 24.15
CA ALA A 692 14.33 -6.46 25.10
C ALA A 692 13.11 -7.21 24.55
N THR A 693 12.27 -7.72 25.46
CA THR A 693 11.07 -8.51 25.15
C THR A 693 9.87 -7.98 25.94
N ASN A 694 8.68 -8.09 25.36
CA ASN A 694 7.40 -7.78 26.02
C ASN A 694 6.31 -8.71 25.48
N ASN A 695 6.23 -9.93 26.04
CA ASN A 695 5.25 -11.02 25.84
C ASN A 695 5.02 -11.53 24.40
N ASP A 696 4.74 -10.63 23.46
CA ASP A 696 4.51 -10.91 22.04
C ASP A 696 5.37 -10.04 21.10
N TYR A 697 6.08 -9.02 21.62
CA TYR A 697 6.96 -8.13 20.87
C TYR A 697 8.42 -8.22 21.32
N LEU A 698 9.33 -7.94 20.40
CA LEU A 698 10.78 -7.87 20.60
C LEU A 698 11.28 -6.50 20.16
N ALA A 699 12.23 -5.91 20.89
CA ALA A 699 12.93 -4.70 20.48
C ALA A 699 14.44 -4.99 20.49
N CYS A 700 15.13 -4.70 19.38
CA CYS A 700 16.56 -4.96 19.23
C CYS A 700 17.28 -3.77 18.58
N GLY A 701 18.45 -3.45 19.11
CA GLY A 701 19.35 -2.48 18.49
C GLY A 701 20.04 -3.00 17.23
N SER A 702 20.65 -2.07 16.49
CA SER A 702 21.29 -2.32 15.20
C SER A 702 22.54 -1.42 15.02
N GLU A 703 23.52 -1.89 14.25
CA GLU A 703 24.77 -1.20 13.89
C GLU A 703 24.60 -0.10 12.83
N ASP A 704 23.37 0.19 12.40
CA ASP A 704 23.03 1.38 11.63
C ASP A 704 22.49 2.54 12.51
N ASN A 705 22.78 2.50 13.82
CA ASN A 705 22.23 3.37 14.86
C ASN A 705 20.69 3.42 14.88
N SER A 706 20.02 2.27 14.66
CA SER A 706 18.57 2.14 14.72
C SER A 706 18.08 1.12 15.75
N LEU A 707 16.84 1.29 16.20
CA LEU A 707 16.07 0.36 17.02
C LEU A 707 14.99 -0.29 16.15
N CYS A 708 15.04 -1.60 15.98
CA CYS A 708 14.07 -2.38 15.22
C CYS A 708 13.10 -3.11 16.18
N VAL A 709 11.80 -3.02 15.89
CA VAL A 709 10.74 -3.71 16.65
C VAL A 709 10.13 -4.83 15.81
N TYR A 710 9.92 -5.99 16.43
CA TYR A 710 9.39 -7.20 15.83
C TYR A 710 8.15 -7.68 16.60
N TYR A 711 7.26 -8.39 15.91
CA TYR A 711 6.20 -9.18 16.50
C TYR A 711 6.56 -10.66 16.39
N LYS A 712 6.34 -11.49 17.42
CA LYS A 712 6.83 -12.88 17.46
C LYS A 712 6.32 -13.79 16.32
N GLY A 713 5.21 -13.40 15.68
CA GLY A 713 4.66 -14.05 14.51
C GLY A 713 5.38 -13.79 13.18
N LEU A 714 6.24 -12.77 13.07
CA LEU A 714 6.79 -12.32 11.77
C LEU A 714 8.30 -12.48 11.67
N SER A 715 8.79 -12.87 10.50
CA SER A 715 10.24 -13.03 10.24
C SER A 715 10.95 -11.69 9.96
N LYS A 716 10.18 -10.63 9.72
CA LYS A 716 10.64 -9.28 9.38
C LYS A 716 10.27 -8.26 10.47
N GLN A 717 11.02 -7.17 10.56
CA GLN A 717 10.69 -6.06 11.45
C GLN A 717 9.34 -5.40 11.09
N LEU A 718 8.62 -4.93 12.12
CA LEU A 718 7.33 -4.27 12.02
C LEU A 718 7.49 -2.77 11.71
N PHE A 719 8.48 -2.13 12.34
CA PHE A 719 8.97 -0.79 12.09
C PHE A 719 10.32 -0.60 12.81
N ASN A 720 11.06 0.45 12.46
CA ASN A 720 12.27 0.87 13.17
C ASN A 720 12.29 2.39 13.42
N LEU A 721 13.22 2.83 14.27
CA LEU A 721 13.51 4.24 14.54
C LEU A 721 15.04 4.43 14.52
N LYS A 722 15.52 5.39 13.73
CA LYS A 722 16.94 5.76 13.70
C LYS A 722 17.25 6.89 14.70
N PHE A 723 18.39 6.80 15.37
CA PHE A 723 18.92 7.86 16.21
C PHE A 723 19.65 8.88 15.33
N SER A 724 19.50 10.17 15.62
CA SER A 724 20.24 11.24 14.96
C SER A 724 21.59 11.45 15.63
N SER A 725 22.69 11.49 14.87
CA SER A 725 24.01 11.90 15.36
C SER A 725 23.94 13.34 15.91
N GLY A 726 24.57 13.58 17.06
CA GLY A 726 24.46 14.84 17.79
C GLY A 726 25.31 15.96 17.19
N GLY A 727 24.67 16.95 16.55
CA GLY A 727 25.27 18.24 16.25
C GLY A 727 24.86 19.29 17.29
N SER A 728 25.82 19.89 17.99
CA SER A 728 25.54 20.80 19.11
C SER A 728 25.11 22.21 18.66
N GLY A 729 23.81 22.48 18.73
CA GLY A 729 23.23 23.78 19.07
C GLY A 729 23.61 25.01 18.25
N SER A 730 22.78 25.36 17.27
CA SER A 730 22.48 26.77 16.95
C SER A 730 20.99 26.92 16.63
N GLY A 731 20.36 27.98 17.13
CA GLY A 731 18.91 28.16 17.07
C GLY A 731 18.46 28.98 15.86
N SER A 732 17.66 28.37 14.98
CA SER A 732 16.75 29.04 14.01
C SER A 732 15.72 28.02 13.51
N GLY A 733 14.50 28.46 13.19
CA GLY A 733 13.35 27.57 13.00
C GLY A 733 12.99 27.23 11.55
N GLY A 734 12.01 26.32 11.41
CA GLY A 734 11.35 25.96 10.15
C GLY A 734 11.95 24.75 9.41
N GLY A 735 11.11 23.92 8.80
CA GLY A 735 11.54 22.92 7.81
C GLY A 735 10.95 21.50 7.92
N SER A 736 9.86 21.26 7.18
CA SER A 736 9.53 20.01 6.45
C SER A 736 10.03 18.64 6.97
N GLY A 737 9.15 17.90 7.65
CA GLY A 737 9.30 16.46 7.91
C GLY A 737 8.84 15.57 6.76
N SER A 738 9.53 15.60 5.62
CA SER A 738 9.14 14.84 4.42
C SER A 738 9.30 13.33 4.57
N ALA A 739 8.20 12.58 4.48
CA ALA A 739 8.21 11.11 4.53
C ALA A 739 8.72 10.52 3.19
N ALA A 740 10.02 10.27 3.09
CA ALA A 740 10.65 9.73 1.89
C ALA A 740 10.14 8.32 1.53
N GLY A 741 9.72 8.15 0.28
CA GLY A 741 9.43 6.83 -0.30
C GLY A 741 10.72 6.09 -0.68
N THR A 742 10.64 4.75 -0.75
CA THR A 742 11.77 3.91 -1.18
C THR A 742 12.09 4.11 -2.66
N GLY A 743 13.13 4.90 -2.96
CA GLY A 743 13.61 5.21 -4.31
C GLY A 743 15.03 4.71 -4.56
N SER A 744 15.21 3.99 -5.67
CA SER A 744 16.47 3.38 -6.13
C SER A 744 17.68 4.34 -6.21
N SER A 745 18.85 3.86 -5.77
CA SER A 745 20.12 4.58 -5.86
C SER A 745 20.77 4.56 -7.26
N SER A 746 21.23 5.71 -7.75
CA SER A 746 22.15 5.84 -8.89
C SER A 746 23.12 6.99 -8.64
N GLY A 747 24.43 6.76 -8.75
CA GLY A 747 25.45 7.66 -8.19
C GLY A 747 26.13 8.62 -9.16
N ILE A 748 26.35 9.85 -8.65
CA ILE A 748 27.58 10.68 -8.74
C ILE A 748 28.14 11.06 -10.13
N GLY A 749 28.29 12.37 -10.35
CA GLY A 749 29.16 12.96 -11.38
C GLY A 749 29.83 14.25 -10.89
N ASN A 750 31.17 14.27 -10.86
CA ASN A 750 32.03 15.33 -10.29
C ASN A 750 31.86 16.76 -10.86
N SER A 751 32.18 17.77 -10.03
CA SER A 751 32.94 18.98 -10.41
C SER A 751 33.72 19.56 -9.21
N SER A 752 34.72 20.44 -9.42
CA SER A 752 35.80 20.67 -8.44
C SER A 752 36.42 22.09 -8.40
N SER A 753 36.81 22.54 -7.18
CA SER A 753 37.77 23.63 -6.90
C SER A 753 38.25 23.52 -5.43
N ARG A 754 39.55 23.48 -5.07
CA ARG A 754 40.58 24.55 -5.07
C ARG A 754 40.22 25.72 -4.12
N THR A 755 41.08 26.24 -3.21
CA THR A 755 42.53 25.99 -2.93
C THR A 755 42.96 26.53 -1.54
N SER A 756 44.18 26.16 -1.10
CA SER A 756 45.00 26.71 0.03
C SER A 756 44.50 26.50 1.48
N GLY A 757 45.35 26.25 2.50
CA GLY A 757 46.73 25.73 2.48
C GLY A 757 47.74 26.43 3.43
N LEU A 758 48.23 25.71 4.45
CA LEU A 758 49.51 25.96 5.15
C LEU A 758 49.91 24.73 6.00
N GLN A 759 51.18 24.65 6.40
CA GLN A 759 51.82 23.58 7.18
C GLN A 759 51.85 23.99 8.68
N SER A 760 52.06 23.15 9.71
CA SER A 760 52.40 21.71 9.88
C SER A 760 51.75 21.20 11.22
N THR A 761 52.05 20.08 11.88
CA THR A 761 53.15 19.07 11.85
C THR A 761 52.70 17.73 12.47
N ASP A 762 53.47 16.65 12.21
CA ASP A 762 53.69 15.42 13.00
C ASP A 762 52.55 14.68 13.74
N MET A 763 52.07 13.65 13.05
CA MET A 763 51.93 12.25 13.49
C MET A 763 50.79 11.74 14.41
N GLU A 764 50.36 10.52 14.06
CA GLU A 764 49.57 9.53 14.82
C GLU A 764 48.18 9.91 15.38
N ARG A 765 47.22 10.07 14.45
CA ARG A 765 45.89 9.43 14.61
C ARG A 765 45.49 8.67 13.34
N SER A 766 45.53 7.34 13.43
CA SER A 766 45.06 6.42 12.38
C SER A 766 43.54 6.22 12.45
N ASN A 767 42.97 5.74 11.34
CA ASN A 767 41.54 5.63 11.08
C ASN A 767 40.72 4.97 12.21
N SER A 768 39.66 5.66 12.64
CA SER A 768 38.47 5.01 13.20
C SER A 768 37.22 5.82 12.85
N GLU A 769 36.61 5.51 11.70
CA GLU A 769 35.19 5.84 11.49
C GLU A 769 34.38 5.01 12.49
N GLY A 770 33.75 5.68 13.46
CA GLY A 770 32.98 5.02 14.50
C GLY A 770 31.62 4.57 13.98
N ASN A 771 31.40 3.27 13.87
CA ASN A 771 30.07 2.72 13.64
C ASN A 771 29.19 2.95 14.89
N GLU A 772 28.40 4.03 14.89
CA GLU A 772 27.36 4.28 15.90
C GLU A 772 26.36 3.11 15.96
N PHE A 773 26.02 2.61 17.15
CA PHE A 773 25.07 1.49 17.30
C PHE A 773 24.21 1.57 18.56
N VAL A 774 22.99 1.02 18.50
CA VAL A 774 22.08 0.95 19.66
C VAL A 774 22.50 -0.22 20.57
N SER A 775 23.27 0.11 21.61
CA SER A 775 23.95 -0.84 22.48
C SER A 775 23.07 -1.42 23.60
N ALA A 776 22.09 -0.67 24.11
CA ALA A 776 21.23 -1.12 25.20
C ALA A 776 19.74 -0.85 24.91
N VAL A 777 18.87 -1.79 25.28
CA VAL A 777 17.41 -1.68 25.11
C VAL A 777 16.73 -2.32 26.32
N CYS A 778 15.74 -1.64 26.89
CA CYS A 778 14.89 -2.14 27.97
C CYS A 778 13.42 -1.79 27.71
N TRP A 779 12.50 -2.63 28.17
CA TRP A 779 11.06 -2.42 28.01
C TRP A 779 10.41 -2.22 29.38
N ARG A 780 9.65 -1.12 29.56
CA ARG A 780 8.96 -0.83 30.81
C ARG A 780 7.82 -1.83 31.01
N LYS A 781 7.81 -2.56 32.13
CA LYS A 781 6.94 -3.73 32.36
C LYS A 781 5.46 -3.39 32.09
N GLN A 782 4.76 -4.28 31.40
CA GLN A 782 3.33 -4.19 31.05
C GLN A 782 2.89 -2.93 30.25
N SER A 783 3.78 -2.27 29.50
CA SER A 783 3.47 -1.01 28.79
C SER A 783 3.88 -0.98 27.31
N ASN A 784 3.50 0.09 26.61
CA ASN A 784 3.95 0.40 25.23
C ASN A 784 5.36 1.04 25.19
N ILE A 785 6.05 1.18 26.32
CA ILE A 785 7.21 2.07 26.48
C ILE A 785 8.54 1.30 26.44
N ILE A 786 9.46 1.77 25.60
CA ILE A 786 10.82 1.26 25.44
C ILE A 786 11.80 2.39 25.82
N ILE A 787 12.89 2.04 26.51
CA ILE A 787 14.07 2.92 26.63
C ILE A 787 15.22 2.25 25.87
N ALA A 788 15.87 2.99 24.98
CA ALA A 788 17.01 2.51 24.21
C ALA A 788 18.16 3.52 24.26
N GLY A 789 19.39 3.03 24.44
CA GLY A 789 20.62 3.82 24.50
C GLY A 789 21.64 3.35 23.47
N ASN A 790 22.44 4.28 22.94
CA ASN A 790 23.44 4.01 21.90
C ASN A 790 24.90 4.20 22.37
N SER A 791 25.83 3.91 21.47
CA SER A 791 27.28 3.98 21.68
C SER A 791 27.78 5.36 22.12
N GLU A 792 27.11 6.43 21.68
CA GLU A 792 27.46 7.82 21.98
C GLU A 792 26.88 8.29 23.33
N GLY A 793 26.11 7.43 24.00
CA GLY A 793 25.47 7.76 25.27
C GLY A 793 24.13 8.50 25.12
N VAL A 794 23.58 8.58 23.90
CA VAL A 794 22.24 9.12 23.68
C VAL A 794 21.22 8.05 24.04
N ILE A 795 20.34 8.35 25.00
CA ILE A 795 19.22 7.52 25.42
C ILE A 795 17.92 8.16 24.94
N LYS A 796 16.98 7.35 24.44
CA LYS A 796 15.63 7.80 24.08
C LYS A 796 14.58 6.98 24.82
N ILE A 797 13.62 7.68 25.43
CA ILE A 797 12.37 7.10 25.91
C ILE A 797 11.37 7.16 24.74
N LEU A 798 10.80 6.02 24.39
CA LEU A 798 9.98 5.82 23.19
C LEU A 798 8.66 5.14 23.56
N GLU A 799 7.59 5.51 22.88
CA GLU A 799 6.30 4.82 22.93
C GLU A 799 5.97 4.17 21.59
N ILE A 800 5.48 2.93 21.61
CA ILE A 800 4.86 2.33 20.43
C ILE A 800 3.43 2.89 20.27
N VAL A 801 3.17 3.56 19.14
CA VAL A 801 1.91 4.26 18.84
C VAL A 801 1.28 3.80 17.52
N CYS A 802 0.04 4.25 17.29
CA CYS A 802 -0.55 4.35 15.96
C CYS A 802 -0.28 5.77 15.42
N GLY A 803 0.31 5.88 14.23
CA GLY A 803 0.89 7.15 13.72
C GLY A 803 -0.09 8.32 13.54
N PRO A 804 0.40 9.53 13.17
CA PRO A 804 -0.46 10.71 12.99
C PRO A 804 -1.49 10.51 11.86
N VAL A 805 -2.62 11.22 11.96
CA VAL A 805 -3.66 11.24 10.92
C VAL A 805 -3.30 12.31 9.90
N LYS A 806 -3.11 11.93 8.62
CA LYS A 806 -2.76 12.88 7.54
C LYS A 806 -4.00 13.61 7.00
N ALA A 807 -3.77 14.68 6.23
CA ALA A 807 -4.80 15.39 5.46
C ALA A 807 -5.77 14.40 4.77
N GLY A 808 -7.08 14.58 4.98
CA GLY A 808 -8.13 13.73 4.40
C GLY A 808 -8.22 12.29 4.91
N GLN A 809 -7.37 11.90 5.87
CA GLN A 809 -7.51 10.64 6.61
C GLN A 809 -8.32 10.88 7.89
N THR A 810 -8.88 9.80 8.44
CA THR A 810 -9.61 9.80 9.71
C THR A 810 -9.22 8.64 10.61
N ARG A 811 -9.46 8.80 11.91
CA ARG A 811 -9.41 7.75 12.92
C ARG A 811 -10.62 7.87 13.82
N ILE A 812 -11.44 6.81 13.85
CA ILE A 812 -12.55 6.70 14.79
C ILE A 812 -12.00 6.14 16.10
N PHE A 813 -12.26 6.86 17.19
CA PHE A 813 -12.15 6.40 18.56
C PHE A 813 -13.56 6.14 19.10
N TRP A 814 -13.66 5.21 20.04
CA TRP A 814 -14.93 4.77 20.63
C TRP A 814 -14.89 5.04 22.14
N ASP A 815 -16.07 5.17 22.75
CA ASP A 815 -16.26 5.22 24.22
C ASP A 815 -15.51 6.37 24.93
N LEU A 816 -15.40 7.54 24.29
CA LEU A 816 -14.67 8.72 24.81
C LEU A 816 -15.52 9.66 25.71
N GLY A 817 -16.66 9.22 26.24
CA GLY A 817 -17.51 10.01 27.16
C GLY A 817 -18.80 10.51 26.50
N LYS A 818 -18.95 11.85 26.31
CA LYS A 818 -20.19 12.48 25.77
C LYS A 818 -20.63 11.91 24.41
N PHE A 819 -19.71 11.31 23.65
CA PHE A 819 -19.96 10.75 22.32
C PHE A 819 -19.51 9.27 22.24
N PRO A 820 -20.34 8.35 21.71
CA PRO A 820 -19.98 6.93 21.59
C PRO A 820 -18.90 6.69 20.53
N ALA A 821 -18.81 7.57 19.52
CA ALA A 821 -17.77 7.56 18.50
C ALA A 821 -17.28 8.98 18.20
N VAL A 822 -15.97 9.16 18.07
CA VAL A 822 -15.31 10.43 17.72
C VAL A 822 -14.37 10.18 16.54
N ALA A 823 -14.64 10.83 15.39
CA ALA A 823 -13.82 10.71 14.19
C ALA A 823 -12.83 11.88 14.09
N VAL A 824 -11.61 11.68 14.59
CA VAL A 824 -10.52 12.65 14.42
C VAL A 824 -10.07 12.63 12.95
N ALA A 825 -10.23 13.75 12.25
CA ALA A 825 -9.75 13.97 10.90
C ALA A 825 -8.40 14.70 10.89
N GLY A 826 -7.56 14.42 9.91
CA GLY A 826 -6.31 15.16 9.72
C GLY A 826 -6.52 16.43 8.91
N LEU A 827 -6.15 17.58 9.47
CA LEU A 827 -6.20 18.91 8.83
C LEU A 827 -4.97 19.26 7.97
N GLY A 828 -3.90 18.45 8.01
CA GLY A 828 -2.69 18.73 7.22
C GLY A 828 -1.90 19.95 7.74
N ASP A 829 -1.29 20.69 6.81
CA ASP A 829 -0.48 21.90 7.08
C ASP A 829 -1.39 23.13 6.96
N ALA A 830 -2.31 23.27 7.92
CA ALA A 830 -3.52 24.10 7.84
C ALA A 830 -3.32 25.63 7.96
N SER A 831 -2.10 26.15 7.75
CA SER A 831 -1.78 27.58 7.95
C SER A 831 -1.19 28.27 6.72
N LYS A 832 -1.35 27.67 5.53
CA LYS A 832 -0.69 28.12 4.30
C LYS A 832 -1.66 28.30 3.14
N TRP A 833 -1.40 29.36 2.39
CA TRP A 833 -1.81 29.51 1.00
C TRP A 833 -1.06 28.50 0.12
N ASP A 834 -1.72 27.92 -0.88
CA ASP A 834 -1.03 27.11 -1.88
C ASP A 834 -0.59 27.98 -3.08
N GLU A 835 0.72 28.16 -3.23
CA GLU A 835 1.33 28.97 -4.30
C GLU A 835 1.21 28.34 -5.70
N LEU A 836 0.91 27.05 -5.81
CA LEU A 836 0.80 26.34 -7.10
C LEU A 836 -0.66 26.15 -7.54
N ASP A 837 -1.54 25.83 -6.60
CA ASP A 837 -2.98 25.64 -6.86
C ASP A 837 -3.79 26.94 -6.75
N GLU A 838 -3.17 28.03 -6.30
CA GLU A 838 -3.72 29.40 -6.14
C GLU A 838 -4.99 29.43 -5.25
N ILE A 839 -4.93 28.73 -4.11
CA ILE A 839 -6.06 28.56 -3.16
C ILE A 839 -5.67 28.78 -1.70
N ASP A 840 -6.70 29.08 -0.90
CA ASP A 840 -6.63 29.03 0.55
C ASP A 840 -6.58 27.56 1.04
N GLY A 841 -5.36 27.06 1.24
CA GLY A 841 -5.10 25.69 1.66
C GLY A 841 -5.61 25.36 3.06
N ALA A 842 -5.77 26.34 3.96
CA ALA A 842 -6.41 26.15 5.25
C ALA A 842 -7.90 25.81 5.08
N LYS A 843 -8.61 26.65 4.31
CA LYS A 843 -10.03 26.45 3.97
C LYS A 843 -10.29 25.14 3.25
N GLU A 844 -9.45 24.76 2.28
CA GLU A 844 -9.64 23.53 1.52
C GLU A 844 -9.37 22.28 2.36
N ASN A 845 -8.33 22.29 3.22
CA ASN A 845 -8.08 21.19 4.14
C ASN A 845 -9.23 20.97 5.14
N VAL A 846 -9.85 22.04 5.65
CA VAL A 846 -11.02 21.91 6.54
C VAL A 846 -12.20 21.24 5.82
N ARG A 847 -12.51 21.62 4.56
CA ARG A 847 -13.54 20.94 3.76
C ARG A 847 -13.24 19.45 3.61
N ILE A 848 -11.98 19.11 3.29
CA ILE A 848 -11.50 17.73 3.12
C ILE A 848 -11.60 16.93 4.43
N ALA A 849 -11.21 17.52 5.56
CA ALA A 849 -11.24 16.90 6.88
C ALA A 849 -12.67 16.64 7.38
N ALA A 850 -13.54 17.65 7.36
CA ALA A 850 -14.95 17.53 7.75
C ALA A 850 -15.68 16.48 6.88
N ALA A 851 -15.44 16.50 5.57
CA ALA A 851 -15.97 15.50 4.65
C ALA A 851 -15.47 14.07 4.94
N ALA A 852 -14.20 13.91 5.30
CA ALA A 852 -13.65 12.61 5.70
C ALA A 852 -14.26 12.13 7.03
N GLY A 853 -14.44 13.03 8.01
CA GLY A 853 -15.08 12.75 9.30
C GLY A 853 -16.52 12.27 9.16
N VAL A 854 -17.36 13.06 8.48
CA VAL A 854 -18.78 12.73 8.24
C VAL A 854 -18.93 11.40 7.50
N ARG A 855 -18.10 11.13 6.49
CA ARG A 855 -18.15 9.85 5.77
C ARG A 855 -17.64 8.67 6.59
N ALA A 856 -16.68 8.86 7.48
CA ALA A 856 -16.22 7.81 8.39
C ALA A 856 -17.32 7.43 9.39
N LEU A 857 -17.99 8.40 10.01
CA LEU A 857 -19.10 8.16 10.95
C LEU A 857 -20.33 7.60 10.23
N SER A 858 -20.71 8.14 9.07
CA SER A 858 -21.82 7.63 8.23
C SER A 858 -21.57 6.18 7.77
N ALA A 859 -20.33 5.80 7.45
CA ALA A 859 -19.99 4.42 7.11
C ALA A 859 -20.09 3.45 8.30
N ASN A 860 -20.13 3.96 9.53
CA ASN A 860 -20.37 3.20 10.76
C ASN A 860 -21.81 3.41 11.29
N LYS A 861 -22.75 3.73 10.39
CA LYS A 861 -24.21 3.85 10.66
C LYS A 861 -24.61 4.90 11.72
N MET A 862 -23.73 5.84 12.07
CA MET A 862 -24.08 6.97 12.93
C MET A 862 -25.20 7.79 12.26
N THR A 863 -26.31 8.00 12.99
CA THR A 863 -27.50 8.71 12.50
C THR A 863 -27.46 10.22 12.77
N GLU A 864 -26.70 10.62 13.78
CA GLU A 864 -26.49 12.01 14.17
C GLU A 864 -24.98 12.25 14.25
N ILE A 865 -24.52 13.33 13.60
CA ILE A 865 -23.10 13.71 13.55
C ILE A 865 -23.00 15.19 13.91
N VAL A 866 -22.26 15.47 14.97
CA VAL A 866 -21.89 16.82 15.40
C VAL A 866 -20.50 17.14 14.84
N VAL A 867 -20.32 18.34 14.27
CA VAL A 867 -19.06 18.80 13.68
C VAL A 867 -18.61 20.09 14.35
N GLU A 868 -17.32 20.16 14.69
CA GLU A 868 -16.66 21.34 15.26
C GLU A 868 -16.38 22.42 14.18
N ASP A 869 -16.00 23.63 14.59
CA ASP A 869 -15.71 24.72 13.64
C ASP A 869 -14.41 24.52 12.84
N MET A 870 -13.43 23.79 13.40
CA MET A 870 -12.09 23.58 12.81
C MET A 870 -11.43 24.91 12.42
N GLU A 871 -11.63 25.95 13.24
CA GLU A 871 -11.26 27.37 12.99
C GLU A 871 -11.94 28.03 11.76
N HIS A 872 -12.65 27.28 10.92
CA HIS A 872 -13.29 27.72 9.67
C HIS A 872 -14.69 27.10 9.49
N ALA A 873 -15.64 27.51 10.34
CA ALA A 873 -16.97 26.90 10.44
C ALA A 873 -17.75 26.81 9.10
N GLN A 874 -17.64 27.81 8.21
CA GLN A 874 -18.24 27.76 6.87
C GLN A 874 -17.67 26.61 6.03
N GLN A 875 -16.37 26.37 6.11
CA GLN A 875 -15.68 25.31 5.35
C GLN A 875 -15.95 23.93 5.94
N ALA A 876 -16.07 23.82 7.26
CA ALA A 876 -16.51 22.61 7.92
C ALA A 876 -17.93 22.23 7.46
N ALA A 877 -18.85 23.21 7.45
CA ALA A 877 -20.21 23.06 6.93
C ALA A 877 -20.24 22.67 5.43
N GLU A 878 -19.44 23.34 4.59
CA GLU A 878 -19.33 23.02 3.16
C GLU A 878 -18.87 21.57 2.95
N GLY A 879 -17.76 21.18 3.57
CA GLY A 879 -17.20 19.82 3.45
C GLY A 879 -18.16 18.75 3.95
N ALA A 880 -18.74 18.97 5.12
CA ALA A 880 -19.72 18.07 5.73
C ALA A 880 -20.98 17.88 4.85
N THR A 881 -21.55 18.97 4.36
CA THR A 881 -22.82 18.98 3.61
C THR A 881 -22.66 18.47 2.17
N LEU A 882 -21.53 18.76 1.50
CA LEU A 882 -21.23 18.20 0.17
C LEU A 882 -20.94 16.69 0.23
N ALA A 883 -20.35 16.21 1.31
CA ALA A 883 -20.01 14.81 1.53
C ALA A 883 -21.17 13.95 2.04
N ASN A 884 -22.16 14.56 2.71
CA ASN A 884 -23.40 13.89 3.12
C ASN A 884 -24.42 13.76 1.97
N TYR A 885 -24.12 14.27 0.77
CA TYR A 885 -25.00 14.12 -0.39
C TYR A 885 -24.86 12.77 -1.09
N LYS A 886 -25.99 12.13 -1.42
CA LYS A 886 -26.07 11.01 -2.36
C LYS A 886 -27.32 11.17 -3.23
N PHE A 887 -27.17 11.07 -4.55
CA PHE A 887 -28.33 10.99 -5.44
C PHE A 887 -28.93 9.58 -5.39
N GLN A 888 -30.18 9.46 -4.91
CA GLN A 888 -30.81 8.16 -4.63
C GLN A 888 -32.28 8.08 -5.06
N ALA A 889 -32.84 9.10 -5.69
CA ALA A 889 -34.29 9.23 -5.96
C ALA A 889 -34.90 8.04 -6.71
N PHE A 890 -34.16 7.46 -7.67
CA PHE A 890 -34.60 6.31 -8.47
C PHE A 890 -34.17 4.94 -7.93
N LYS A 891 -33.57 4.89 -6.73
CA LYS A 891 -33.37 3.61 -6.02
C LYS A 891 -34.65 3.25 -5.28
N SER A 892 -35.00 1.96 -5.28
CA SER A 892 -36.03 1.42 -4.40
C SER A 892 -35.66 1.66 -2.92
N LYS A 893 -36.65 1.84 -2.04
CA LYS A 893 -36.45 2.33 -0.66
C LYS A 893 -35.50 1.46 0.17
N ASP A 894 -35.52 0.14 -0.05
CA ASP A 894 -34.61 -0.87 0.50
C ASP A 894 -33.13 -0.67 0.10
N LYS A 895 -32.85 0.05 -0.99
CA LYS A 895 -31.50 0.29 -1.53
C LYS A 895 -31.04 1.75 -1.38
N GLN A 896 -31.86 2.60 -0.76
CA GLN A 896 -31.47 3.94 -0.35
C GLN A 896 -30.65 3.84 0.94
N THR A 897 -29.41 4.33 0.93
CA THR A 897 -28.63 4.43 2.17
C THR A 897 -29.17 5.62 2.97
N PRO A 898 -29.57 5.46 4.25
CA PRO A 898 -29.86 6.59 5.12
C PRO A 898 -28.69 7.58 5.16
N LEU A 899 -29.01 8.86 5.33
CA LEU A 899 -28.05 9.95 5.48
C LEU A 899 -28.16 10.47 6.92
N PRO A 900 -27.05 10.64 7.66
CA PRO A 900 -27.09 11.23 8.99
C PRO A 900 -27.66 12.65 8.98
N ALA A 901 -28.33 13.01 10.07
CA ALA A 901 -28.45 14.40 10.45
C ALA A 901 -27.06 14.93 10.81
N VAL A 902 -26.66 16.05 10.22
CA VAL A 902 -25.36 16.69 10.46
C VAL A 902 -25.60 18.06 11.07
N ALA A 903 -25.03 18.30 12.24
CA ALA A 903 -25.24 19.49 13.04
C ALA A 903 -23.91 20.14 13.45
N PHE A 904 -23.99 21.41 13.81
CA PHE A 904 -22.87 22.15 14.39
C PHE A 904 -22.74 21.86 15.89
N ALA A 905 -21.52 21.86 16.43
CA ALA A 905 -21.28 21.69 17.85
C ALA A 905 -21.85 22.85 18.68
N GLU A 906 -22.59 22.50 19.76
CA GLU A 906 -23.21 23.46 20.69
C GLU A 906 -22.18 24.38 21.35
N ASP A 907 -20.99 23.83 21.61
CA ASP A 907 -19.89 24.46 22.33
C ASP A 907 -18.91 25.25 21.40
N ALA A 908 -19.17 25.30 20.09
CA ALA A 908 -18.23 25.84 19.07
C ALA A 908 -18.59 27.26 18.56
N SER A 909 -17.62 27.91 17.91
CA SER A 909 -17.70 29.32 17.49
C SER A 909 -18.06 29.50 16.00
N GLY A 910 -18.76 30.59 15.64
CA GLY A 910 -19.06 30.87 14.22
C GLY A 910 -20.29 30.14 13.66
N LYS A 911 -21.32 29.88 14.46
CA LYS A 911 -22.62 29.32 14.01
C LYS A 911 -23.21 30.02 12.77
N ALA A 912 -23.07 31.34 12.64
CA ALA A 912 -23.52 32.09 11.47
C ALA A 912 -22.75 31.72 10.18
N ASP A 913 -21.46 31.46 10.29
CA ASP A 913 -20.60 31.03 9.18
C ASP A 913 -20.87 29.56 8.81
N TRP A 914 -21.12 28.70 9.81
CA TRP A 914 -21.64 27.34 9.56
C TRP A 914 -22.95 27.39 8.76
N ASP A 915 -23.92 28.22 9.17
CA ASP A 915 -25.22 28.32 8.47
C ASP A 915 -25.07 28.90 7.05
N ARG A 916 -24.14 29.85 6.84
CA ARG A 916 -23.73 30.29 5.49
C ARG A 916 -23.18 29.14 4.65
N GLY A 917 -22.33 28.29 5.23
CA GLY A 917 -21.72 27.14 4.55
C GLY A 917 -22.74 26.04 4.20
N VAL A 918 -23.71 25.77 5.08
CA VAL A 918 -24.82 24.85 4.79
C VAL A 918 -25.66 25.37 3.62
N ILE A 919 -26.07 26.64 3.63
CA ILE A 919 -26.86 27.24 2.53
C ILE A 919 -26.12 27.13 1.19
N ILE A 920 -24.83 27.46 1.17
CA ILE A 920 -23.99 27.39 -0.03
C ILE A 920 -23.84 25.94 -0.53
N ALA A 921 -23.62 24.97 0.37
CA ALA A 921 -23.49 23.56 -0.01
C ALA A 921 -24.83 22.91 -0.40
N GLU A 922 -25.95 23.27 0.22
CA GLU A 922 -27.29 22.85 -0.20
C GLU A 922 -27.63 23.36 -1.61
N ALA A 923 -27.25 24.60 -1.94
CA ALA A 923 -27.45 25.13 -3.28
C ALA A 923 -26.58 24.40 -4.32
N GLN A 924 -25.33 24.08 -4.01
CA GLN A 924 -24.51 23.23 -4.90
C GLN A 924 -25.11 21.83 -5.04
N ASN A 925 -25.59 21.24 -3.94
CA ASN A 925 -26.31 19.96 -3.98
C ASN A 925 -27.63 20.04 -4.77
N PHE A 926 -28.32 21.19 -4.82
CA PHE A 926 -29.48 21.38 -5.71
C PHE A 926 -29.07 21.41 -7.19
N ALA A 927 -27.97 22.09 -7.55
CA ALA A 927 -27.41 22.01 -8.90
C ALA A 927 -27.05 20.55 -9.28
N ARG A 928 -26.50 19.77 -8.32
CA ARG A 928 -26.21 18.34 -8.49
C ARG A 928 -27.48 17.51 -8.70
N VAL A 929 -28.57 17.77 -7.98
CA VAL A 929 -29.86 17.08 -8.20
C VAL A 929 -30.36 17.32 -9.61
N LEU A 930 -30.35 18.57 -10.07
CA LEU A 930 -30.81 18.94 -11.41
C LEU A 930 -29.94 18.26 -12.49
N MET A 931 -28.61 18.23 -12.33
CA MET A 931 -27.68 17.64 -13.30
C MET A 931 -27.64 16.11 -13.29
N GLU A 932 -27.85 15.47 -12.13
CA GLU A 932 -27.75 14.01 -12.00
C GLU A 932 -29.06 13.30 -12.42
N THR A 933 -30.20 14.00 -12.36
CA THR A 933 -31.50 13.44 -12.74
C THR A 933 -31.52 13.07 -14.23
N PRO A 934 -31.96 11.85 -14.61
CA PRO A 934 -32.11 11.47 -16.01
C PRO A 934 -33.02 12.44 -16.76
N ALA A 935 -32.68 12.77 -18.01
CA ALA A 935 -33.37 13.79 -18.79
C ALA A 935 -34.89 13.55 -18.94
N ASN A 936 -35.31 12.28 -19.08
CA ASN A 936 -36.73 11.89 -19.13
C ASN A 936 -37.51 12.13 -17.82
N HIS A 937 -36.82 12.56 -16.75
CA HIS A 937 -37.33 13.03 -15.47
C HIS A 937 -36.83 14.45 -15.11
N MET A 938 -36.19 15.15 -16.06
CA MET A 938 -35.67 16.52 -15.92
C MET A 938 -35.81 17.28 -17.25
N THR A 939 -36.95 17.11 -17.93
CA THR A 939 -37.27 17.81 -19.18
C THR A 939 -37.40 19.32 -18.94
N PRO A 940 -37.46 20.18 -19.98
CA PRO A 940 -37.62 21.63 -19.84
C PRO A 940 -38.82 22.02 -18.96
N SER A 941 -39.92 21.27 -19.03
CA SER A 941 -41.10 21.50 -18.19
C SER A 941 -40.85 21.06 -16.73
N ILE A 942 -40.30 19.86 -16.52
CA ILE A 942 -40.03 19.33 -15.16
C ILE A 942 -38.97 20.15 -14.43
N PHE A 943 -37.93 20.62 -15.15
CA PHE A 943 -36.93 21.55 -14.63
C PHE A 943 -37.61 22.83 -14.11
N VAL A 944 -38.45 23.47 -14.94
CA VAL A 944 -39.17 24.70 -14.56
C VAL A 944 -40.02 24.50 -13.31
N ASP A 945 -40.77 23.40 -13.20
CA ASP A 945 -41.66 23.18 -12.06
C ASP A 945 -40.88 22.79 -10.79
N THR A 946 -39.78 22.04 -10.91
CA THR A 946 -38.82 21.78 -9.81
C THR A 946 -38.22 23.08 -9.29
N VAL A 947 -37.87 24.00 -10.19
CA VAL A 947 -37.30 25.30 -9.85
C VAL A 947 -38.34 26.22 -9.19
N LYS A 948 -39.58 26.28 -9.69
CA LYS A 948 -40.69 26.97 -9.00
C LYS A 948 -40.87 26.45 -7.58
N GLN A 949 -40.88 25.13 -7.40
CA GLN A 949 -41.09 24.50 -6.09
C GLN A 949 -39.94 24.82 -5.11
N ARG A 950 -38.67 24.80 -5.56
CA ARG A 950 -37.53 25.12 -4.69
C ARG A 950 -37.42 26.62 -4.39
N LEU A 951 -37.83 27.49 -5.32
CA LEU A 951 -37.82 28.94 -5.16
C LEU A 951 -39.06 29.50 -4.43
N SER A 952 -40.15 28.76 -4.27
CA SER A 952 -41.40 29.29 -3.67
C SER A 952 -41.27 29.74 -2.21
N ALA A 953 -40.23 29.31 -1.50
CA ALA A 953 -39.88 29.75 -0.15
C ALA A 953 -38.84 30.89 -0.10
N ALA A 954 -38.39 31.38 -1.26
CA ALA A 954 -37.40 32.44 -1.42
C ALA A 954 -38.02 33.69 -2.06
N ASN A 955 -37.42 34.86 -1.84
CA ASN A 955 -37.89 36.14 -2.42
C ASN A 955 -37.45 36.30 -3.89
N VAL A 956 -37.88 35.37 -4.76
CA VAL A 956 -37.48 35.31 -6.18
C VAL A 956 -38.72 35.25 -7.07
N GLU A 957 -38.84 36.21 -7.97
CA GLU A 957 -39.87 36.22 -9.02
C GLU A 957 -39.49 35.21 -10.11
N VAL A 958 -40.47 34.39 -10.54
CA VAL A 958 -40.27 33.29 -11.50
C VAL A 958 -41.24 33.44 -12.67
N LEU A 959 -40.74 33.93 -13.80
CA LEU A 959 -41.48 34.08 -15.04
C LEU A 959 -41.12 32.93 -16.00
N VAL A 960 -42.13 32.35 -16.65
CA VAL A 960 -41.96 31.23 -17.58
C VAL A 960 -42.58 31.59 -18.91
N HIS A 961 -41.80 31.40 -19.97
CA HIS A 961 -42.19 31.64 -21.33
C HIS A 961 -42.10 30.36 -22.15
N ASP A 962 -42.90 30.31 -23.21
CA ASP A 962 -43.00 29.20 -24.14
C ASP A 962 -42.39 29.56 -25.51
N GLU A 963 -42.53 28.64 -26.47
CA GLU A 963 -42.09 28.87 -27.84
C GLU A 963 -42.90 29.94 -28.58
N ALA A 964 -44.15 30.22 -28.19
CA ALA A 964 -44.95 31.27 -28.82
C ALA A 964 -44.40 32.66 -28.46
N TRP A 965 -44.04 32.87 -27.19
CA TRP A 965 -43.28 34.03 -26.75
C TRP A 965 -41.89 34.09 -27.40
N ALA A 966 -41.17 32.97 -27.52
CA ALA A 966 -39.86 32.95 -28.18
C ALA A 966 -39.96 33.36 -29.67
N ARG A 967 -41.04 32.97 -30.36
CA ARG A 967 -41.35 33.40 -31.73
C ARG A 967 -41.65 34.91 -31.78
N GLU A 968 -42.42 35.44 -30.83
CA GLU A 968 -42.70 36.87 -30.68
C GLU A 968 -41.40 37.69 -30.47
N LYS A 969 -40.49 37.20 -29.63
CA LYS A 969 -39.16 37.80 -29.40
C LYS A 969 -38.14 37.53 -30.52
N LYS A 970 -38.54 36.84 -31.60
CA LYS A 970 -37.70 36.49 -32.75
C LYS A 970 -36.44 35.68 -32.38
N MET A 971 -36.56 34.79 -31.39
CA MET A 971 -35.48 33.91 -30.94
C MET A 971 -35.29 32.72 -31.90
N GLY A 972 -35.00 33.01 -33.17
CA GLY A 972 -34.89 32.00 -34.24
C GLY A 972 -33.67 31.09 -34.11
N SER A 973 -32.64 31.50 -33.35
CA SER A 973 -31.46 30.69 -33.08
C SER A 973 -31.76 29.64 -32.00
N PHE A 974 -32.42 30.02 -30.90
CA PHE A 974 -32.95 29.10 -29.89
C PHE A 974 -33.98 28.13 -30.48
N LEU A 975 -35.00 28.66 -31.17
CA LEU A 975 -36.06 27.86 -31.81
C LEU A 975 -35.54 26.90 -32.90
N SER A 976 -34.35 27.13 -33.46
CA SER A 976 -33.76 26.18 -34.42
C SER A 976 -33.50 24.83 -33.76
N VAL A 977 -32.91 24.83 -32.56
CA VAL A 977 -32.58 23.64 -31.77
C VAL A 977 -33.85 22.89 -31.35
N THR A 978 -34.90 23.61 -30.94
CA THR A 978 -36.13 23.00 -30.41
C THR A 978 -36.86 22.14 -31.45
N ASN A 979 -36.72 22.42 -32.75
CA ASN A 979 -37.40 21.67 -33.82
C ASN A 979 -37.09 20.16 -33.80
N GLY A 980 -35.92 19.78 -33.24
CA GLY A 980 -35.44 18.41 -33.22
C GLY A 980 -36.25 17.46 -32.33
N SER A 981 -36.70 17.91 -31.15
CA SER A 981 -37.51 17.10 -30.22
C SER A 981 -39.00 17.38 -30.34
N ASP A 982 -39.83 16.52 -29.74
CA ASP A 982 -41.25 16.76 -29.44
C ASP A 982 -41.47 17.27 -28.00
N GLU A 983 -40.45 17.27 -27.15
CA GLU A 983 -40.54 17.84 -25.79
C GLU A 983 -40.61 19.38 -25.83
N PRO A 984 -41.66 20.03 -25.29
CA PRO A 984 -41.87 21.47 -25.47
C PRO A 984 -40.81 22.34 -24.78
N ALA A 985 -40.22 23.28 -25.53
CA ALA A 985 -39.20 24.17 -24.99
C ALA A 985 -39.76 25.22 -24.01
N ARG A 986 -38.88 25.72 -23.13
CA ARG A 986 -39.19 26.77 -22.14
C ARG A 986 -38.10 27.83 -22.14
N PHE A 987 -38.45 29.05 -21.79
CA PHE A 987 -37.49 30.08 -21.42
C PHE A 987 -37.86 30.61 -20.04
N LEU A 988 -36.96 30.47 -19.08
CA LEU A 988 -37.16 30.83 -17.68
C LEU A 988 -36.46 32.17 -17.41
N GLU A 989 -37.21 33.15 -16.93
CA GLU A 989 -36.68 34.40 -16.39
C GLU A 989 -36.87 34.42 -14.86
N LEU A 990 -35.78 34.67 -14.13
CA LEU A 990 -35.76 34.79 -12.67
C LEU A 990 -35.38 36.21 -12.28
N THR A 991 -36.01 36.78 -11.25
CA THR A 991 -35.58 38.08 -10.68
C THR A 991 -35.46 38.00 -9.15
N TYR A 992 -34.26 38.26 -8.63
CA TYR A 992 -33.98 38.45 -7.21
C TYR A 992 -33.62 39.91 -6.92
N ARG A 993 -34.22 40.48 -5.86
CA ARG A 993 -34.03 41.87 -5.44
C ARG A 993 -33.68 41.92 -3.94
N GLY A 994 -32.41 41.72 -3.62
CA GLY A 994 -31.86 41.92 -2.27
C GLY A 994 -31.54 43.40 -1.95
N SER A 995 -31.45 44.26 -2.97
CA SER A 995 -31.35 45.71 -2.85
C SER A 995 -32.19 46.41 -3.93
N GLN A 996 -32.76 47.57 -3.61
CA GLN A 996 -33.51 48.40 -4.55
C GLN A 996 -32.58 49.24 -5.45
N ASP A 997 -31.48 49.73 -4.89
CA ASP A 997 -30.56 50.66 -5.55
C ASP A 997 -29.49 49.96 -6.42
N ALA A 998 -29.34 48.63 -6.27
CA ALA A 998 -28.35 47.85 -6.99
C ALA A 998 -28.69 47.73 -8.50
N LYS A 999 -27.71 48.02 -9.36
CA LYS A 999 -27.84 47.81 -10.80
C LYS A 999 -27.86 46.31 -11.11
N CYS A 1000 -28.89 45.87 -11.83
CA CYS A 1000 -29.11 44.46 -12.17
C CYS A 1000 -27.86 43.78 -12.77
N VAL A 1001 -27.43 42.68 -12.16
CA VAL A 1001 -26.51 41.69 -12.79
C VAL A 1001 -27.35 40.71 -13.60
N ALA A 1002 -26.87 40.30 -14.78
CA ALA A 1002 -27.53 39.28 -15.60
C ALA A 1002 -26.73 37.98 -15.60
N LEU A 1003 -27.37 36.89 -15.18
CA LEU A 1003 -26.85 35.53 -15.23
C LEU A 1003 -27.56 34.78 -16.36
N VAL A 1004 -26.81 34.07 -17.22
CA VAL A 1004 -27.39 33.33 -18.36
C VAL A 1004 -26.92 31.87 -18.33
N GLY A 1005 -27.84 30.90 -18.47
CA GLY A 1005 -27.51 29.48 -18.28
C GLY A 1005 -27.90 28.59 -19.45
N LYS A 1006 -26.95 27.84 -20.01
CA LYS A 1006 -27.27 26.78 -21.00
C LYS A 1006 -28.15 25.71 -20.34
N GLY A 1007 -29.32 25.45 -20.90
CA GLY A 1007 -30.33 24.51 -20.40
C GLY A 1007 -30.68 23.38 -21.36
N ILE A 1008 -29.69 22.76 -22.02
CA ILE A 1008 -29.98 21.57 -22.85
C ILE A 1008 -30.20 20.37 -21.92
N THR A 1009 -31.46 19.98 -21.76
CA THR A 1009 -31.87 18.90 -20.83
C THR A 1009 -31.46 17.52 -21.30
N PHE A 1010 -31.32 17.32 -22.62
CA PHE A 1010 -30.55 16.23 -23.19
C PHE A 1010 -29.90 16.66 -24.50
N ASP A 1011 -28.61 16.35 -24.68
CA ASP A 1011 -27.87 16.63 -25.90
C ASP A 1011 -27.39 15.35 -26.60
N SER A 1012 -28.06 15.00 -27.70
CA SER A 1012 -27.62 13.92 -28.59
C SER A 1012 -26.65 14.39 -29.68
N GLY A 1013 -26.46 15.71 -29.84
CA GLY A 1013 -25.79 16.33 -31.00
C GLY A 1013 -26.70 16.57 -32.20
N GLY A 1014 -27.97 16.16 -32.16
CA GLY A 1014 -28.92 16.33 -33.25
C GLY A 1014 -28.55 15.49 -34.49
N ILE A 1015 -28.56 16.11 -35.68
CA ILE A 1015 -28.14 15.45 -36.94
C ILE A 1015 -26.64 15.15 -36.95
N SER A 1016 -25.83 16.02 -36.34
CA SER A 1016 -24.40 15.83 -36.05
C SER A 1016 -24.16 14.93 -34.83
N LEU A 1017 -24.85 13.79 -34.79
CA LEU A 1017 -25.01 12.89 -33.65
C LEU A 1017 -23.69 12.53 -32.93
N LYS A 1018 -23.68 12.67 -31.60
CA LYS A 1018 -22.56 12.25 -30.74
C LYS A 1018 -22.33 10.72 -30.80
N PRO A 1019 -21.10 10.23 -30.55
CA PRO A 1019 -20.84 8.83 -30.31
C PRO A 1019 -21.60 8.32 -29.06
N SER A 1020 -22.11 7.09 -29.10
CA SER A 1020 -22.92 6.52 -28.00
C SER A 1020 -22.18 6.31 -26.66
N ALA A 1021 -20.85 6.42 -26.64
CA ALA A 1021 -20.04 6.21 -25.44
C ALA A 1021 -20.13 7.42 -24.50
N ASN A 1022 -20.62 7.20 -23.27
CA ASN A 1022 -20.85 8.21 -22.24
C ASN A 1022 -21.88 9.29 -22.63
N MET A 1023 -22.72 9.04 -23.65
CA MET A 1023 -23.81 9.95 -24.07
C MET A 1023 -24.83 10.17 -22.94
N ASP A 1024 -24.96 9.25 -21.98
CA ASP A 1024 -25.79 9.41 -20.80
C ASP A 1024 -25.44 10.67 -19.98
N GLN A 1025 -24.17 11.08 -19.99
CA GLN A 1025 -23.68 12.26 -19.25
C GLN A 1025 -24.28 13.57 -19.79
N MET A 1026 -24.83 13.56 -21.01
CA MET A 1026 -25.48 14.71 -21.64
C MET A 1026 -26.84 15.06 -21.04
N ARG A 1027 -27.32 14.29 -20.04
CA ARG A 1027 -28.38 14.74 -19.11
C ARG A 1027 -27.98 15.98 -18.30
N ALA A 1028 -26.68 16.17 -18.07
CA ALA A 1028 -26.12 17.30 -17.32
C ALA A 1028 -25.73 18.49 -18.21
N ASP A 1029 -26.12 18.49 -19.49
CA ASP A 1029 -25.82 19.58 -20.43
C ASP A 1029 -26.69 20.85 -20.23
N MET A 1030 -27.54 20.78 -19.20
CA MET A 1030 -28.26 21.87 -18.54
C MET A 1030 -27.51 22.36 -17.28
N GLY A 1031 -26.25 21.97 -17.08
CA GLY A 1031 -25.44 22.37 -15.92
C GLY A 1031 -25.24 23.88 -15.79
N GLY A 1032 -25.31 24.61 -16.91
CA GLY A 1032 -25.34 26.08 -16.90
C GLY A 1032 -26.61 26.63 -16.23
N ALA A 1033 -27.77 26.14 -16.64
CA ALA A 1033 -29.06 26.42 -16.02
C ALA A 1033 -29.07 26.05 -14.52
N ALA A 1034 -28.59 24.86 -14.18
CA ALA A 1034 -28.51 24.38 -12.80
C ALA A 1034 -27.69 25.31 -11.89
N ASN A 1035 -26.54 25.79 -12.39
CA ASN A 1035 -25.69 26.75 -11.68
C ASN A 1035 -26.38 28.11 -11.50
N VAL A 1036 -26.98 28.68 -12.56
CA VAL A 1036 -27.66 29.99 -12.49
C VAL A 1036 -28.80 29.99 -11.47
N VAL A 1037 -29.68 28.98 -11.52
CA VAL A 1037 -30.81 28.88 -10.59
C VAL A 1037 -30.32 28.69 -9.16
N SER A 1038 -29.34 27.82 -8.93
CA SER A 1038 -28.83 27.52 -7.59
C SER A 1038 -28.06 28.70 -6.98
N THR A 1039 -27.35 29.48 -7.80
CA THR A 1039 -26.72 30.74 -7.38
C THR A 1039 -27.77 31.75 -6.91
N ILE A 1040 -28.88 31.90 -7.65
CA ILE A 1040 -29.98 32.81 -7.28
C ILE A 1040 -30.69 32.34 -6.00
N LEU A 1041 -30.92 31.03 -5.85
CA LEU A 1041 -31.45 30.42 -4.61
C LEU A 1041 -30.55 30.74 -3.40
N ALA A 1042 -29.24 30.51 -3.51
CA ALA A 1042 -28.28 30.78 -2.44
C ALA A 1042 -28.25 32.27 -2.07
N LEU A 1043 -28.16 33.17 -3.06
CA LEU A 1043 -28.17 34.62 -2.83
C LEU A 1043 -29.45 35.08 -2.12
N ALA A 1044 -30.61 34.50 -2.47
CA ALA A 1044 -31.87 34.80 -1.82
C ALA A 1044 -31.97 34.26 -0.38
N GLN A 1045 -31.46 33.05 -0.12
CA GLN A 1045 -31.40 32.46 1.23
C GLN A 1045 -30.42 33.22 2.14
N LEU A 1046 -29.26 33.62 1.61
CA LEU A 1046 -28.27 34.47 2.30
C LEU A 1046 -28.71 35.93 2.43
N LYS A 1047 -29.82 36.33 1.78
CA LYS A 1047 -30.33 37.72 1.72
C LYS A 1047 -29.26 38.72 1.22
N ALA A 1048 -28.45 38.29 0.25
CA ALA A 1048 -27.34 39.09 -0.28
C ALA A 1048 -27.84 40.41 -0.91
N PRO A 1049 -27.20 41.56 -0.66
CA PRO A 1049 -27.71 42.89 -1.02
C PRO A 1049 -27.53 43.24 -2.52
N VAL A 1050 -27.87 42.31 -3.40
CA VAL A 1050 -27.69 42.37 -4.85
C VAL A 1050 -29.02 42.33 -5.61
N HIS A 1051 -29.02 42.84 -6.83
CA HIS A 1051 -30.14 42.73 -7.76
C HIS A 1051 -29.68 41.88 -8.96
N VAL A 1052 -30.32 40.72 -9.15
CA VAL A 1052 -29.87 39.70 -10.10
C VAL A 1052 -31.05 39.20 -10.92
N LYS A 1053 -30.87 39.13 -12.24
CA LYS A 1053 -31.75 38.38 -13.13
C LYS A 1053 -31.07 37.13 -13.68
N GLY A 1054 -31.82 36.03 -13.77
CA GLY A 1054 -31.41 34.79 -14.42
C GLY A 1054 -32.19 34.58 -15.72
N PHE A 1055 -31.51 34.21 -16.80
CA PHE A 1055 -32.11 33.94 -18.11
C PHE A 1055 -31.68 32.54 -18.59
N VAL A 1056 -32.64 31.64 -18.73
CA VAL A 1056 -32.37 30.21 -18.86
C VAL A 1056 -33.24 29.61 -19.99
N PRO A 1057 -32.72 29.54 -21.23
CA PRO A 1057 -33.34 28.78 -22.32
C PRO A 1057 -33.21 27.26 -22.08
N LEU A 1058 -34.33 26.54 -22.19
CA LEU A 1058 -34.43 25.10 -21.91
C LEU A 1058 -35.07 24.35 -23.09
N CYS A 1059 -34.38 23.34 -23.59
CA CYS A 1059 -34.87 22.42 -24.64
C CYS A 1059 -34.09 21.10 -24.63
N GLU A 1060 -34.33 20.23 -25.61
CA GLU A 1060 -33.47 19.09 -25.96
C GLU A 1060 -32.87 19.30 -27.35
N ASN A 1061 -31.72 18.68 -27.63
CA ASN A 1061 -31.12 18.62 -28.97
C ASN A 1061 -31.20 17.18 -29.49
N MET A 1062 -32.11 16.92 -30.44
CA MET A 1062 -32.51 15.57 -30.87
C MET A 1062 -32.57 15.42 -32.40
N PRO A 1063 -32.15 14.28 -32.99
CA PRO A 1063 -32.35 13.99 -34.40
C PRO A 1063 -33.81 13.65 -34.69
N SER A 1064 -34.41 14.33 -35.66
CA SER A 1064 -35.71 13.97 -36.23
C SER A 1064 -35.85 14.49 -37.65
N GLY A 1065 -36.95 14.14 -38.33
CA GLY A 1065 -37.27 14.69 -39.66
C GLY A 1065 -37.55 16.21 -39.68
N ARG A 1066 -37.60 16.87 -38.51
CA ARG A 1066 -37.76 18.32 -38.35
C ARG A 1066 -36.48 19.03 -37.88
N ALA A 1067 -35.47 18.30 -37.41
CA ALA A 1067 -34.28 18.87 -36.80
C ALA A 1067 -33.54 19.82 -37.75
N THR A 1068 -32.86 20.82 -37.19
CA THR A 1068 -31.90 21.64 -37.94
C THR A 1068 -30.83 20.74 -38.56
N LYS A 1069 -30.37 21.13 -39.76
CA LYS A 1069 -29.48 20.35 -40.62
C LYS A 1069 -28.16 21.11 -40.78
N PRO A 1070 -27.01 20.42 -40.90
CA PRO A 1070 -25.76 21.02 -41.33
C PRO A 1070 -25.92 21.89 -42.58
N GLY A 1071 -25.61 23.18 -42.47
CA GLY A 1071 -25.75 24.19 -43.54
C GLY A 1071 -27.07 24.98 -43.55
N ASP A 1072 -28.00 24.76 -42.60
CA ASP A 1072 -29.13 25.66 -42.41
C ASP A 1072 -28.66 27.04 -41.92
N VAL A 1073 -29.28 28.12 -42.42
CA VAL A 1073 -29.05 29.49 -41.94
C VAL A 1073 -30.25 29.94 -41.10
N VAL A 1074 -29.98 30.36 -39.87
CA VAL A 1074 -30.97 30.80 -38.88
C VAL A 1074 -30.70 32.25 -38.47
N TYR A 1075 -31.72 32.95 -37.97
CA TYR A 1075 -31.60 34.35 -37.53
C TYR A 1075 -31.76 34.45 -36.02
N ALA A 1076 -30.80 35.09 -35.35
CA ALA A 1076 -30.88 35.40 -33.93
C ALA A 1076 -31.74 36.65 -33.67
N MET A 1077 -32.11 36.86 -32.41
CA MET A 1077 -32.92 37.98 -31.92
C MET A 1077 -32.36 39.36 -32.29
N ASN A 1078 -31.03 39.51 -32.38
CA ASN A 1078 -30.37 40.74 -32.84
C ASN A 1078 -30.33 40.93 -34.36
N GLY A 1079 -30.92 40.00 -35.13
CA GLY A 1079 -30.97 40.03 -36.60
C GLY A 1079 -29.77 39.41 -37.31
N LYS A 1080 -28.71 38.99 -36.60
CA LYS A 1080 -27.57 38.30 -37.24
C LYS A 1080 -27.97 36.93 -37.78
N SER A 1081 -27.46 36.62 -38.97
CA SER A 1081 -27.58 35.31 -39.60
C SER A 1081 -26.46 34.37 -39.16
N ILE A 1082 -26.82 33.13 -38.83
CA ILE A 1082 -25.92 32.08 -38.34
C ILE A 1082 -26.06 30.85 -39.25
N CYS A 1083 -24.99 30.41 -39.88
CA CYS A 1083 -24.93 29.09 -40.51
C CYS A 1083 -24.63 28.02 -39.46
N VAL A 1084 -25.47 26.99 -39.40
CA VAL A 1084 -25.34 25.86 -38.48
C VAL A 1084 -24.62 24.72 -39.20
N ASP A 1085 -23.29 24.77 -39.28
CA ASP A 1085 -22.49 23.70 -39.91
C ASP A 1085 -22.44 22.43 -39.05
N ASN A 1086 -22.65 22.56 -37.74
CA ASN A 1086 -22.65 21.44 -36.80
C ASN A 1086 -23.76 21.60 -35.76
N THR A 1087 -24.68 20.63 -35.66
CA THR A 1087 -25.78 20.68 -34.69
C THR A 1087 -25.37 20.22 -33.28
N ASP A 1088 -24.14 19.72 -33.12
CA ASP A 1088 -23.43 19.46 -31.85
C ASP A 1088 -22.76 20.74 -31.28
N ALA A 1089 -23.20 21.90 -31.78
CA ALA A 1089 -22.83 23.23 -31.32
C ALA A 1089 -24.10 24.08 -31.14
N GLU A 1090 -25.12 23.47 -30.54
CA GLU A 1090 -26.44 23.98 -30.17
C GLU A 1090 -26.40 25.00 -29.03
N GLY A 1091 -25.53 24.82 -28.03
CA GLY A 1091 -25.56 25.57 -26.78
C GLY A 1091 -25.27 27.04 -27.00
N ARG A 1092 -24.40 27.34 -27.97
CA ARG A 1092 -24.14 28.73 -28.40
C ARG A 1092 -25.31 29.32 -29.18
N LEU A 1093 -26.11 28.51 -29.88
CA LEU A 1093 -27.32 28.97 -30.59
C LEU A 1093 -28.42 29.38 -29.61
N ILE A 1094 -28.65 28.61 -28.53
CA ILE A 1094 -29.64 28.98 -27.52
C ILE A 1094 -29.16 30.16 -26.66
N LEU A 1095 -27.85 30.22 -26.35
CA LEU A 1095 -27.26 31.34 -25.62
C LEU A 1095 -27.23 32.63 -26.43
N ALA A 1096 -27.08 32.58 -27.76
CA ALA A 1096 -27.10 33.78 -28.62
C ALA A 1096 -28.36 34.63 -28.38
N ASP A 1097 -29.54 34.00 -28.38
CA ASP A 1097 -30.81 34.69 -28.14
C ASP A 1097 -31.00 35.08 -26.67
N ALA A 1098 -30.56 34.24 -25.73
CA ALA A 1098 -30.63 34.56 -24.30
C ALA A 1098 -29.72 35.75 -23.91
N LEU A 1099 -28.52 35.86 -24.51
CA LEU A 1099 -27.60 36.99 -24.35
C LEU A 1099 -28.18 38.28 -24.98
N CYS A 1100 -28.80 38.18 -26.16
CA CYS A 1100 -29.53 39.30 -26.76
C CYS A 1100 -30.65 39.79 -25.82
N TYR A 1101 -31.44 38.87 -25.27
CA TYR A 1101 -32.55 39.22 -24.38
C TYR A 1101 -32.08 39.81 -23.05
N ALA A 1102 -31.10 39.17 -22.39
CA ALA A 1102 -30.50 39.66 -21.15
C ALA A 1102 -29.92 41.07 -21.31
N SER A 1103 -29.37 41.39 -22.48
CA SER A 1103 -28.84 42.73 -22.80
C SER A 1103 -29.91 43.82 -22.81
N THR A 1104 -31.19 43.50 -23.08
CA THR A 1104 -32.29 44.50 -23.10
C THR A 1104 -32.57 45.12 -21.72
N PHE A 1105 -32.13 44.47 -20.64
CA PHE A 1105 -32.25 44.98 -19.27
C PHE A 1105 -31.10 45.91 -18.85
N ASN A 1106 -30.21 46.27 -19.77
CA ASN A 1106 -29.06 47.17 -19.55
C ASN A 1106 -28.22 46.82 -18.30
N PRO A 1107 -27.80 45.55 -18.09
CA PRO A 1107 -27.21 45.10 -16.83
C PRO A 1107 -25.86 45.76 -16.48
N LYS A 1108 -25.40 45.57 -15.24
CA LYS A 1108 -24.06 45.98 -14.79
C LYS A 1108 -22.96 45.19 -15.51
N PHE A 1109 -23.16 43.88 -15.61
CA PHE A 1109 -22.40 42.96 -16.43
C PHE A 1109 -23.26 41.73 -16.74
N ILE A 1110 -22.88 40.97 -17.76
CA ILE A 1110 -23.47 39.67 -18.09
C ILE A 1110 -22.46 38.56 -17.74
N LEU A 1111 -22.92 37.53 -17.04
CA LEU A 1111 -22.17 36.31 -16.75
C LEU A 1111 -22.96 35.12 -17.30
N ASP A 1112 -22.46 34.47 -18.35
CA ASP A 1112 -23.06 33.22 -18.84
C ASP A 1112 -22.25 31.98 -18.42
N ILE A 1113 -22.97 30.91 -18.08
CA ILE A 1113 -22.41 29.63 -17.62
C ILE A 1113 -22.98 28.52 -18.50
N ALA A 1114 -22.11 27.66 -19.03
CA ALA A 1114 -22.52 26.60 -19.94
C ALA A 1114 -21.55 25.41 -19.98
N THR A 1115 -22.10 24.21 -20.10
CA THR A 1115 -21.38 23.02 -20.58
C THR A 1115 -21.20 23.16 -22.10
N LEU A 1116 -20.26 24.02 -22.54
CA LEU A 1116 -20.27 24.51 -23.92
C LEU A 1116 -19.38 23.72 -24.87
N THR A 1117 -18.19 23.28 -24.43
CA THR A 1117 -17.27 22.58 -25.34
C THR A 1117 -16.52 21.40 -24.69
N GLY A 1118 -16.52 20.25 -25.37
CA GLY A 1118 -15.56 19.17 -25.08
C GLY A 1118 -14.09 19.63 -25.22
N ALA A 1119 -13.83 20.73 -25.93
CA ALA A 1119 -12.52 21.35 -26.03
C ALA A 1119 -12.00 21.92 -24.70
N ILE A 1120 -12.87 22.42 -23.79
CA ILE A 1120 -12.39 22.92 -22.49
C ILE A 1120 -11.93 21.75 -21.60
N LYS A 1121 -12.64 20.62 -21.65
CA LYS A 1121 -12.28 19.39 -20.94
C LYS A 1121 -10.95 18.80 -21.43
N VAL A 1122 -10.62 18.98 -22.71
CA VAL A 1122 -9.30 18.63 -23.27
C VAL A 1122 -8.21 19.64 -22.90
N ALA A 1123 -8.55 20.90 -22.64
CA ALA A 1123 -7.59 21.95 -22.29
C ALA A 1123 -7.27 22.04 -20.79
N LEU A 1124 -8.26 21.82 -19.92
CA LEU A 1124 -8.20 22.10 -18.47
C LEU A 1124 -8.62 20.90 -17.59
N GLY A 1125 -9.09 19.79 -18.16
CA GLY A 1125 -9.53 18.62 -17.40
C GLY A 1125 -10.81 18.85 -16.58
N ASP A 1126 -10.80 18.38 -15.34
CA ASP A 1126 -11.91 18.39 -14.36
C ASP A 1126 -11.61 19.22 -13.10
N CYS A 1127 -10.40 19.80 -12.98
CA CYS A 1127 -10.00 20.57 -11.79
C CYS A 1127 -10.52 22.02 -11.79
N VAL A 1128 -10.54 22.71 -12.94
CA VAL A 1128 -10.87 24.15 -13.04
C VAL A 1128 -11.92 24.47 -14.13
N SER A 1129 -12.72 25.51 -13.91
CA SER A 1129 -13.66 26.03 -14.94
C SER A 1129 -12.99 27.06 -15.86
N GLY A 1130 -13.27 27.01 -17.17
CA GLY A 1130 -12.64 27.93 -18.14
C GLY A 1130 -13.39 29.26 -18.28
N VAL A 1131 -12.77 30.38 -17.91
CA VAL A 1131 -13.39 31.72 -17.93
C VAL A 1131 -12.83 32.59 -19.06
N PHE A 1132 -13.70 33.03 -19.95
CA PHE A 1132 -13.44 34.10 -20.92
C PHE A 1132 -14.04 35.40 -20.38
N SER A 1133 -13.31 36.52 -20.46
CA SER A 1133 -13.81 37.81 -19.96
C SER A 1133 -13.36 38.98 -20.85
N SER A 1134 -14.30 39.90 -21.11
CA SER A 1134 -14.03 41.18 -21.77
C SER A 1134 -13.49 42.27 -20.83
N ASN A 1135 -13.43 42.01 -19.51
CA ASN A 1135 -13.06 42.98 -18.48
C ASN A 1135 -12.10 42.36 -17.45
N ASN A 1136 -10.89 42.93 -17.30
CA ASN A 1136 -9.90 42.42 -16.34
C ASN A 1136 -10.42 42.41 -14.91
N LYS A 1137 -11.01 43.50 -14.41
CA LYS A 1137 -11.49 43.61 -13.01
C LYS A 1137 -12.51 42.52 -12.64
N LEU A 1138 -13.32 42.10 -13.62
CA LEU A 1138 -14.29 41.01 -13.41
C LEU A 1138 -13.63 39.63 -13.48
N TRP A 1139 -12.57 39.46 -14.28
CA TRP A 1139 -11.72 38.27 -14.21
C TRP A 1139 -11.02 38.19 -12.83
N ASP A 1140 -10.38 39.28 -12.40
CA ASP A 1140 -9.64 39.33 -11.14
C ASP A 1140 -10.56 38.97 -9.95
N ALA A 1141 -11.80 39.48 -9.96
CA ALA A 1141 -12.79 39.21 -8.92
C ALA A 1141 -13.42 37.80 -8.95
N ILE A 1142 -13.60 37.15 -10.11
CA ILE A 1142 -14.08 35.75 -10.17
C ILE A 1142 -12.96 34.75 -9.86
N HIS A 1143 -11.71 35.09 -10.19
CA HIS A 1143 -10.52 34.33 -9.82
C HIS A 1143 -10.33 34.29 -8.30
N GLU A 1144 -10.34 35.45 -7.62
CA GLU A 1144 -10.31 35.54 -6.15
C GLU A 1144 -11.45 34.76 -5.48
N ALA A 1145 -12.66 34.80 -6.05
CA ALA A 1145 -13.79 33.99 -5.56
C ALA A 1145 -13.56 32.47 -5.74
N GLY A 1146 -12.87 32.06 -6.80
CA GLY A 1146 -12.40 30.68 -7.00
C GLY A 1146 -11.36 30.26 -5.96
N SER A 1147 -10.38 31.11 -5.67
CA SER A 1147 -9.31 30.86 -4.69
C SER A 1147 -9.83 30.70 -3.26
N GLN A 1148 -10.80 31.53 -2.83
CA GLN A 1148 -11.38 31.45 -1.49
C GLN A 1148 -12.34 30.25 -1.31
N THR A 1149 -12.99 29.81 -2.39
CA THR A 1149 -13.94 28.68 -2.35
C THR A 1149 -13.31 27.34 -2.67
N GLY A 1150 -12.11 27.31 -3.26
CA GLY A 1150 -11.52 26.09 -3.84
C GLY A 1150 -12.22 25.65 -5.14
N ASP A 1151 -13.28 26.34 -5.58
CA ASP A 1151 -14.02 26.02 -6.80
C ASP A 1151 -13.44 26.78 -8.01
N ARG A 1152 -12.18 26.41 -8.28
CA ARG A 1152 -11.21 27.14 -9.10
C ARG A 1152 -11.67 27.47 -10.52
N VAL A 1153 -11.21 28.61 -11.01
CA VAL A 1153 -11.44 29.14 -12.36
C VAL A 1153 -10.13 29.55 -13.02
N TRP A 1154 -10.01 29.36 -14.33
CA TRP A 1154 -8.80 29.67 -15.09
C TRP A 1154 -9.09 30.53 -16.33
N ARG A 1155 -8.22 31.50 -16.63
CA ARG A 1155 -8.48 32.47 -17.71
C ARG A 1155 -8.17 31.90 -19.09
N MET A 1156 -9.12 32.05 -20.01
CA MET A 1156 -8.99 31.65 -21.40
C MET A 1156 -8.98 32.87 -22.35
N PRO A 1157 -8.25 32.81 -23.48
CA PRO A 1157 -7.99 33.98 -24.33
C PRO A 1157 -9.15 34.35 -25.24
N LEU A 1158 -9.71 35.55 -25.06
CA LEU A 1158 -10.76 36.14 -25.91
C LEU A 1158 -10.14 37.09 -26.95
N PHE A 1159 -9.43 36.55 -27.94
CA PHE A 1159 -8.72 37.33 -28.97
C PHE A 1159 -9.55 37.52 -30.26
N LYS A 1160 -9.39 38.68 -30.92
CA LYS A 1160 -10.00 39.02 -32.22
C LYS A 1160 -9.80 37.94 -33.29
N HIS A 1161 -8.66 37.25 -33.25
CA HIS A 1161 -8.35 36.13 -34.15
C HIS A 1161 -9.39 35.00 -34.11
N TYR A 1162 -10.04 34.76 -32.96
CA TYR A 1162 -11.08 33.74 -32.85
C TYR A 1162 -12.42 34.25 -33.41
N SER A 1163 -12.75 35.54 -33.25
CA SER A 1163 -13.93 36.15 -33.90
C SER A 1163 -13.80 36.14 -35.42
N GLU A 1164 -12.61 36.44 -35.96
CA GLU A 1164 -12.31 36.33 -37.40
C GLU A 1164 -12.57 34.92 -37.95
N GLN A 1165 -12.34 33.85 -37.16
CA GLN A 1165 -12.65 32.48 -37.57
C GLN A 1165 -14.15 32.15 -37.58
N MET A 1166 -15.02 32.99 -36.99
CA MET A 1166 -16.47 32.80 -36.97
C MET A 1166 -17.18 33.70 -38.00
N CYS A 1167 -16.66 34.91 -38.26
CA CYS A 1167 -17.35 35.94 -39.07
C CYS A 1167 -16.89 36.02 -40.55
N ASP A 1168 -15.78 35.39 -40.93
CA ASP A 1168 -15.18 35.47 -42.28
C ASP A 1168 -15.95 34.66 -43.35
N HIS A 1169 -17.28 34.78 -43.46
CA HIS A 1169 -18.09 33.88 -44.29
C HIS A 1169 -18.86 34.58 -45.42
N ASN A 1170 -18.98 33.88 -46.55
CA ASN A 1170 -19.70 34.37 -47.74
C ASN A 1170 -21.19 33.99 -47.63
N GLY A 1171 -22.05 34.97 -47.39
CA GLY A 1171 -23.52 34.81 -47.47
C GLY A 1171 -24.25 34.74 -46.12
N TYR A 1172 -23.54 34.79 -45.00
CA TYR A 1172 -24.11 34.86 -43.64
C TYR A 1172 -23.09 35.51 -42.69
N ASP A 1173 -23.57 36.12 -41.59
CA ASP A 1173 -22.74 36.93 -40.68
C ASP A 1173 -21.81 36.09 -39.79
N LEU A 1174 -22.27 34.89 -39.41
CA LEU A 1174 -21.58 34.00 -38.48
C LEU A 1174 -21.72 32.53 -38.89
N ASN A 1175 -20.66 31.74 -38.70
CA ASN A 1175 -20.78 30.28 -38.63
C ASN A 1175 -20.84 29.84 -37.16
N ASN A 1176 -21.60 28.81 -36.83
CA ASN A 1176 -21.59 28.28 -35.46
C ASN A 1176 -20.33 27.45 -35.13
N LEU A 1177 -19.53 27.06 -36.14
CA LEU A 1177 -18.26 26.38 -36.01
C LEU A 1177 -17.11 27.16 -36.70
N GLY A 1178 -15.98 27.31 -36.01
CA GLY A 1178 -14.86 28.13 -36.50
C GLY A 1178 -14.00 27.45 -37.55
N LYS A 1179 -13.55 28.20 -38.57
CA LYS A 1179 -12.72 27.68 -39.68
C LYS A 1179 -11.37 27.05 -39.28
N GLY A 1180 -10.85 27.36 -38.09
CA GLY A 1180 -9.50 26.96 -37.68
C GLY A 1180 -9.39 25.53 -37.16
N LYS A 1181 -8.16 24.99 -37.17
CA LYS A 1181 -7.85 23.69 -36.55
C LYS A 1181 -7.38 23.88 -35.11
N GLY A 1182 -8.33 23.86 -34.17
CA GLY A 1182 -8.08 23.92 -32.71
C GLY A 1182 -8.82 25.07 -32.02
N ALA A 1183 -8.53 25.28 -30.73
CA ALA A 1183 -9.08 26.36 -29.91
C ALA A 1183 -10.63 26.44 -29.87
N GLY A 1184 -11.31 25.29 -29.86
CA GLY A 1184 -12.78 25.19 -29.94
C GLY A 1184 -13.57 25.97 -28.88
N SER A 1185 -13.05 26.06 -27.65
CA SER A 1185 -13.62 26.89 -26.58
C SER A 1185 -13.46 28.38 -26.86
N CYS A 1186 -12.31 28.79 -27.40
CA CYS A 1186 -12.05 30.20 -27.71
C CYS A 1186 -12.88 30.70 -28.90
N THR A 1187 -13.13 29.85 -29.89
CA THR A 1187 -14.05 30.14 -31.00
C THR A 1187 -15.52 30.11 -30.56
N ALA A 1188 -15.89 29.24 -29.61
CA ALA A 1188 -17.21 29.27 -28.98
C ALA A 1188 -17.46 30.58 -28.19
N ALA A 1189 -16.51 30.98 -27.35
CA ALA A 1189 -16.57 32.25 -26.63
C ALA A 1189 -16.57 33.47 -27.59
N ALA A 1190 -15.78 33.42 -28.67
CA ALA A 1190 -15.78 34.47 -29.68
C ALA A 1190 -17.11 34.58 -30.44
N PHE A 1191 -17.83 33.48 -30.64
CA PHE A 1191 -19.20 33.49 -31.16
C PHE A 1191 -20.17 34.12 -30.15
N LEU A 1192 -20.15 33.71 -28.87
CA LEU A 1192 -21.01 34.30 -27.84
C LEU A 1192 -20.80 35.82 -27.68
N ARG A 1193 -19.55 36.29 -27.79
CA ARG A 1193 -19.20 37.71 -27.70
C ARG A 1193 -19.96 38.59 -28.70
N GLU A 1194 -20.32 38.04 -29.85
CA GLU A 1194 -21.02 38.74 -30.94
C GLU A 1194 -22.53 38.96 -30.68
N PHE A 1195 -23.08 38.38 -29.60
CA PHE A 1195 -24.47 38.58 -29.16
C PHE A 1195 -24.60 39.49 -27.93
N VAL A 1196 -23.48 39.97 -27.39
CA VAL A 1196 -23.42 40.92 -26.28
C VAL A 1196 -23.00 42.31 -26.80
N PRO A 1197 -23.59 43.43 -26.33
CA PRO A 1197 -23.13 44.77 -26.67
C PRO A 1197 -21.63 45.01 -26.42
N LYS A 1198 -21.02 45.95 -27.14
CA LYS A 1198 -19.55 46.17 -27.09
C LYS A 1198 -19.08 46.86 -25.81
N ASP A 1199 -19.95 47.69 -25.25
CA ASP A 1199 -19.82 48.47 -24.02
C ASP A 1199 -20.18 47.70 -22.74
N THR A 1200 -21.06 46.69 -22.84
CA THR A 1200 -21.47 45.86 -21.70
C THR A 1200 -20.34 44.91 -21.26
N PRO A 1201 -19.89 44.96 -20.00
CA PRO A 1201 -18.91 44.01 -19.46
C PRO A 1201 -19.48 42.58 -19.43
N TRP A 1202 -18.67 41.59 -19.78
CA TRP A 1202 -19.13 40.22 -20.00
C TRP A 1202 -18.09 39.17 -19.62
N LEU A 1203 -18.57 38.07 -19.06
CA LEU A 1203 -17.81 36.84 -18.89
C LEU A 1203 -18.64 35.64 -19.36
N HIS A 1204 -17.94 34.64 -19.88
CA HIS A 1204 -18.46 33.31 -20.20
C HIS A 1204 -17.65 32.27 -19.41
N VAL A 1205 -18.33 31.30 -18.79
CA VAL A 1205 -17.74 30.20 -18.04
C VAL A 1205 -18.09 28.87 -18.72
N ASP A 1206 -17.10 28.25 -19.38
CA ASP A 1206 -17.24 26.89 -19.93
C ASP A 1206 -16.94 25.87 -18.83
N ILE A 1207 -17.99 25.18 -18.38
CA ILE A 1207 -17.98 24.25 -17.25
C ILE A 1207 -18.02 22.78 -17.70
N ALA A 1208 -17.91 22.50 -19.01
CA ALA A 1208 -17.95 21.12 -19.54
C ALA A 1208 -16.80 20.23 -19.03
N GLY A 1209 -15.71 20.84 -18.54
CA GLY A 1209 -14.64 20.14 -17.81
C GLY A 1209 -15.12 19.58 -16.46
N VAL A 1210 -15.57 20.47 -15.57
CA VAL A 1210 -15.93 20.21 -14.16
C VAL A 1210 -17.30 19.55 -13.95
N MET A 1211 -18.06 19.27 -15.02
CA MET A 1211 -19.46 18.83 -14.99
C MET A 1211 -19.72 17.55 -14.16
N GLY A 1212 -18.92 16.51 -14.37
CA GLY A 1212 -19.03 15.19 -13.73
C GLY A 1212 -17.82 14.86 -12.84
N ASP A 1213 -17.62 13.57 -12.55
CA ASP A 1213 -16.57 13.01 -11.69
C ASP A 1213 -15.31 13.89 -11.55
N CYS A 1214 -15.08 14.42 -10.35
CA CYS A 1214 -13.92 15.26 -10.02
C CYS A 1214 -12.88 14.44 -9.25
N SER A 1215 -11.64 14.45 -9.75
CA SER A 1215 -10.48 13.77 -9.15
C SER A 1215 -9.87 14.53 -7.95
N ASP A 1216 -10.16 15.82 -7.86
CA ASP A 1216 -9.50 16.81 -7.00
C ASP A 1216 -10.31 17.11 -5.71
N GLN A 1217 -11.56 17.54 -5.86
CA GLN A 1217 -12.44 17.95 -4.75
C GLN A 1217 -13.04 16.75 -4.00
N SER A 1218 -12.22 16.10 -3.17
CA SER A 1218 -12.57 14.87 -2.46
C SER A 1218 -13.84 14.96 -1.61
N TYR A 1219 -14.28 16.15 -1.18
CA TYR A 1219 -15.52 16.36 -0.41
C TYR A 1219 -16.81 16.23 -1.22
N THR A 1220 -16.81 16.49 -2.54
CA THR A 1220 -18.01 16.25 -3.37
C THR A 1220 -18.30 14.75 -3.57
N GLY A 1221 -17.28 13.90 -3.44
CA GLY A 1221 -17.37 12.46 -3.67
C GLY A 1221 -16.88 12.07 -5.06
N SER A 1222 -16.39 10.83 -5.21
CA SER A 1222 -15.57 10.42 -6.36
C SER A 1222 -16.34 10.09 -7.65
N LYS A 1223 -17.67 10.25 -7.68
CA LYS A 1223 -18.54 9.91 -8.81
C LYS A 1223 -19.81 10.76 -8.82
N GLY A 1224 -20.29 11.09 -10.02
CA GLY A 1224 -21.53 11.83 -10.25
C GLY A 1224 -21.29 13.31 -10.56
N MET A 1225 -22.39 14.03 -10.79
CA MET A 1225 -22.37 15.44 -11.14
C MET A 1225 -21.97 16.31 -9.95
N THR A 1226 -21.18 17.35 -10.21
CA THR A 1226 -20.50 18.14 -9.17
C THR A 1226 -21.28 19.40 -8.77
N GLY A 1227 -22.13 19.92 -9.65
CA GLY A 1227 -22.82 21.21 -9.46
C GLY A 1227 -21.87 22.41 -9.43
N ARG A 1228 -20.64 22.28 -9.94
CA ARG A 1228 -19.63 23.35 -9.98
C ARG A 1228 -19.89 24.32 -11.13
N PRO A 1229 -19.43 25.59 -11.05
CA PRO A 1229 -18.69 26.22 -9.96
C PRO A 1229 -19.58 27.08 -9.02
N MET A 1230 -20.76 26.58 -8.61
CA MET A 1230 -21.80 27.33 -7.88
C MET A 1230 -21.27 28.16 -6.71
N ARG A 1231 -20.31 27.65 -5.93
CA ARG A 1231 -19.76 28.35 -4.76
C ARG A 1231 -19.01 29.63 -5.17
N THR A 1232 -18.19 29.55 -6.21
CA THR A 1232 -17.52 30.71 -6.83
C THR A 1232 -18.54 31.70 -7.39
N LEU A 1233 -19.63 31.24 -8.00
CA LEU A 1233 -20.65 32.12 -8.57
C LEU A 1233 -21.36 32.94 -7.48
N VAL A 1234 -21.72 32.34 -6.34
CA VAL A 1234 -22.33 33.05 -5.19
C VAL A 1234 -21.37 34.09 -4.61
N GLU A 1235 -20.12 33.70 -4.38
CA GLU A 1235 -19.10 34.57 -3.77
C GLU A 1235 -18.72 35.74 -4.72
N PHE A 1236 -18.55 35.45 -6.01
CA PHE A 1236 -18.31 36.45 -7.05
C PHE A 1236 -19.48 37.43 -7.20
N VAL A 1237 -20.71 36.94 -7.34
CA VAL A 1237 -21.88 37.81 -7.54
C VAL A 1237 -22.16 38.65 -6.29
N THR A 1238 -21.93 38.11 -5.09
CA THR A 1238 -22.04 38.90 -3.84
C THR A 1238 -21.07 40.09 -3.84
N LYS A 1239 -19.79 39.85 -4.14
CA LYS A 1239 -18.74 40.90 -4.19
C LYS A 1239 -18.93 41.87 -5.37
N ALA A 1240 -18.95 41.36 -6.60
CA ALA A 1240 -18.98 42.15 -7.82
C ALA A 1240 -20.36 42.77 -8.13
N GLY A 1241 -21.45 42.23 -7.57
CA GLY A 1241 -22.80 42.77 -7.69
C GLY A 1241 -23.13 43.89 -6.71
N SER A 1242 -22.50 43.90 -5.52
CA SER A 1242 -22.73 44.93 -4.48
C SER A 1242 -21.81 46.16 -4.59
N ALA A 1243 -20.68 46.02 -5.29
CA ALA A 1243 -19.77 47.11 -5.65
C ALA A 1243 -20.17 47.80 -6.98
#